data_AF-A0A7X3V4J3-F1
#
_entry.id   AF-A0A7X3V4J3-F1
#
_cell.length_a   1.000
_cell.length_b   1.000
_cell.length_c   1.000
_cell.angle_alpha   90.00
_cell.angle_beta   90.00
_cell.angle_gamma   90.00
#
_symmetry.space_group_name_H-M   'P 1'
#
loop_
_entity.id
_entity.type
_entity.pdbx_description
1 polymer ?
#
loop_
_entity_poly.entity_id
_entity_poly.type
_entity_poly.pdbx_seq_one_letter_code
_entity_poly.pdbx_strand_id
1 'polypeptide(L)'
;MTLCFDDPNGEMLAHTVVSSDPGVATAVAAGNTVTVTAVSPGVAVVTMIATDPTGLKAQQSFRVVVPNRPPSTVGTIPDRELMVGDSATLDVSGYFSEPDGQGLGYAVAVSDSSRLTAAVEGTVLTIVADAKGDVVVTVTATDPGGLSATQSFLVTVPNRPPVPVDSIAARVVEVGSADTVDVSPFFMDPDGDSLAYAAAMSDSTLVSAVVTGSAVVLTARAKGEVEVTVTATDDEGLSAEQRFAVTVPNRAPLVADTIAARTLFRNEADTLALARYFTDPDGDGLTWGAQASDGGVVALDVSSAQGTLAITAVGQGEATVTVTATDPEGLAAEQSFLVTVPNRGPVVAEEIPAQTLYQSETAPLDLGSHFSDPDGDVLTYTAETTNSGVARPVVAGTLLTIEAEARGEATITVTATDPGGLSASQSFTVTVPNRAPTATDPIPEQTIRSGQPTTIDLSAHFADPDGDALSYMARASSSTVVGVTVRGTTVTLRARAKGTTRVSVTATDPGGLTAEQSFAVTVANRAPTAVGRLPDLTIVRDENRTLRISGYFSDPDGDALNYSAATADPAIARVSVSGASLTVTGVTVGETTLTLTATDPGGLTATQTSQLRVINRRGSGGFSLSIEYLSSATSAVRTAVDGAAARWESILSATDFADATANSAFTCTLRGVSYTVSVGTFVDDIVIAVGAGEIDGSESPSVAASAGLCATRTGSNTPAIGVIVFDSADLDQLERLGLLTSVALHEIGHILGIGQTSSWSGLVRGTSDPHFTGTRAVAAFNAAGGRGYSGAKVPVQSSDDTAHWRESVLGLEIMTPSLRSGATNPLSAITVQALADMGYSVNTSLTDSFTLASGDAADIAGPVPTVYLHGDFVGGPVVMIDEDGNVVRVIPGAEQPPGELQRPPQQTRPRGRR
;
A
#
# COMPACT_ATOMS: atom_id res chain seq x y z
N MET A 1 -30.27 -76.78 174.72
CA MET A 1 -30.72 -78.14 175.07
C MET A 1 -30.57 -78.34 176.58
N THR A 2 -31.51 -79.00 177.26
CA THR A 2 -31.42 -79.28 178.71
C THR A 2 -31.15 -80.76 178.93
N LEU A 3 -30.15 -81.10 179.74
CA LEU A 3 -29.70 -82.45 180.06
C LEU A 3 -29.93 -82.71 181.56
N CYS A 4 -30.64 -83.78 181.90
CA CYS A 4 -30.96 -84.12 183.29
C CYS A 4 -29.91 -85.09 183.85
N PHE A 5 -29.24 -84.68 184.91
CA PHE A 5 -28.46 -85.55 185.77
C PHE A 5 -29.19 -85.62 187.12
N ASP A 6 -29.44 -86.84 187.62
CA ASP A 6 -30.17 -87.09 188.85
C ASP A 6 -29.23 -87.72 189.88
N ASP A 7 -29.17 -87.14 191.07
CA ASP A 7 -28.34 -87.66 192.18
C ASP A 7 -29.23 -88.47 193.12
N PRO A 8 -29.02 -89.79 193.28
CA PRO A 8 -29.84 -90.64 194.14
C PRO A 8 -29.90 -90.19 195.60
N ASN A 9 -28.92 -89.44 196.08
CA ASN A 9 -28.83 -88.94 197.46
C ASN A 9 -29.40 -87.52 197.61
N GLY A 10 -29.82 -86.88 196.50
CA GLY A 10 -30.41 -85.53 196.47
C GLY A 10 -29.40 -84.39 196.56
N GLU A 11 -28.12 -84.64 196.26
CA GLU A 11 -27.06 -83.63 196.32
C GLU A 11 -27.02 -82.75 195.05
N MET A 12 -26.50 -81.51 195.17
CA MET A 12 -26.47 -80.55 194.06
C MET A 12 -25.26 -80.80 193.14
N LEU A 13 -25.51 -81.01 191.85
CA LEU A 13 -24.47 -81.31 190.84
C LEU A 13 -23.91 -80.05 190.17
N ALA A 14 -22.57 -79.96 190.07
CA ALA A 14 -21.88 -78.93 189.29
C ALA A 14 -21.70 -79.39 187.83
N HIS A 15 -22.01 -78.51 186.86
CA HIS A 15 -22.00 -78.83 185.44
C HIS A 15 -20.93 -78.06 184.66
N THR A 16 -20.23 -78.74 183.75
CA THR A 16 -19.27 -78.15 182.80
C THR A 16 -19.53 -78.70 181.39
N VAL A 17 -19.17 -77.96 180.33
CA VAL A 17 -19.31 -78.43 178.94
C VAL A 17 -18.05 -78.13 178.12
N VAL A 18 -17.72 -79.02 177.20
CA VAL A 18 -16.62 -78.87 176.23
C VAL A 18 -17.08 -79.27 174.83
N SER A 19 -16.59 -78.56 173.81
CA SER A 19 -16.76 -78.94 172.40
C SER A 19 -15.47 -79.55 171.87
N SER A 20 -15.57 -80.62 171.07
CA SER A 20 -14.42 -81.25 170.43
C SER A 20 -13.76 -80.35 169.37
N ASP A 21 -14.53 -79.42 168.78
CA ASP A 21 -14.04 -78.45 167.81
C ASP A 21 -14.78 -77.11 167.97
N PRO A 22 -14.21 -76.18 168.76
CA PRO A 22 -14.77 -74.84 168.92
C PRO A 22 -14.83 -74.03 167.62
N GLY A 23 -14.06 -74.37 166.58
CA GLY A 23 -14.07 -73.71 165.28
C GLY A 23 -15.27 -74.07 164.42
N VAL A 24 -15.92 -75.21 164.68
CA VAL A 24 -17.17 -75.63 164.05
C VAL A 24 -18.38 -75.27 164.92
N ALA A 25 -18.32 -75.57 166.22
CA ALA A 25 -19.37 -75.20 167.16
C ALA A 25 -18.84 -75.02 168.58
N THR A 26 -19.25 -73.95 169.24
CA THR A 26 -18.94 -73.68 170.65
C THR A 26 -20.11 -74.04 171.54
N ALA A 27 -19.87 -74.34 172.82
CA ALA A 27 -20.94 -74.67 173.77
C ALA A 27 -20.68 -74.12 175.17
N VAL A 28 -21.74 -73.71 175.87
CA VAL A 28 -21.68 -73.21 177.26
C VAL A 28 -22.81 -73.84 178.10
N ALA A 29 -22.50 -74.23 179.34
CA ALA A 29 -23.43 -74.84 180.28
C ALA A 29 -23.85 -73.85 181.38
N ALA A 30 -25.15 -73.82 181.68
CA ALA A 30 -25.74 -73.08 182.80
C ALA A 30 -26.76 -74.00 183.51
N GLY A 31 -26.40 -74.48 184.70
CA GLY A 31 -27.13 -75.57 185.35
C GLY A 31 -27.23 -76.78 184.42
N ASN A 32 -28.45 -77.26 184.20
CA ASN A 32 -28.72 -78.40 183.32
C ASN A 32 -28.84 -78.02 181.84
N THR A 33 -28.67 -76.76 181.43
CA THR A 33 -28.86 -76.33 180.04
C THR A 33 -27.53 -76.07 179.33
N VAL A 34 -27.34 -76.65 178.15
CA VAL A 34 -26.25 -76.34 177.19
C VAL A 34 -26.78 -75.57 175.99
N THR A 35 -26.18 -74.43 175.70
CA THR A 35 -26.38 -73.67 174.46
C THR A 35 -25.20 -73.92 173.53
N VAL A 36 -25.47 -74.22 172.26
CA VAL A 36 -24.45 -74.44 171.22
C VAL A 36 -24.58 -73.37 170.14
N THR A 37 -23.47 -72.77 169.75
CA THR A 37 -23.39 -71.79 168.65
C THR A 37 -22.56 -72.37 167.52
N ALA A 38 -23.14 -72.46 166.31
CA ALA A 38 -22.43 -72.84 165.09
C ALA A 38 -21.48 -71.70 164.66
N VAL A 39 -20.27 -72.06 164.21
CA VAL A 39 -19.22 -71.11 163.80
C VAL A 39 -18.88 -71.28 162.33
N SER A 40 -18.55 -72.50 161.89
CA SER A 40 -18.23 -72.79 160.49
C SER A 40 -18.77 -74.17 160.08
N PRO A 41 -18.99 -74.42 158.77
CA PRO A 41 -19.41 -75.73 158.28
C PRO A 41 -18.47 -76.85 158.73
N GLY A 42 -19.03 -77.94 159.25
CA GLY A 42 -18.25 -79.04 159.82
C GLY A 42 -19.03 -79.85 160.85
N VAL A 43 -18.31 -80.67 161.62
CA VAL A 43 -18.91 -81.52 162.65
C VAL A 43 -18.14 -81.40 163.97
N ALA A 44 -18.84 -81.08 165.06
CA ALA A 44 -18.30 -81.07 166.42
C ALA A 44 -19.11 -81.98 167.35
N VAL A 45 -18.49 -82.47 168.44
CA VAL A 45 -19.17 -83.21 169.51
C VAL A 45 -19.08 -82.39 170.79
N VAL A 46 -20.23 -82.10 171.39
CA VAL A 46 -20.34 -81.34 172.63
C VAL A 46 -20.63 -82.30 173.77
N THR A 47 -19.82 -82.25 174.83
CA THR A 47 -19.92 -83.13 176.02
C THR A 47 -20.15 -82.31 177.28
N MET A 48 -21.25 -82.59 177.99
CA MET A 48 -21.56 -82.02 179.29
C MET A 48 -21.23 -83.01 180.40
N ILE A 49 -20.59 -82.54 181.46
CA ILE A 49 -20.14 -83.34 182.61
C ILE A 49 -20.76 -82.75 183.87
N ALA A 50 -21.53 -83.56 184.61
CA ALA A 50 -22.08 -83.25 185.92
C ALA A 50 -21.26 -83.95 187.01
N THR A 51 -20.95 -83.25 188.10
CA THR A 51 -20.10 -83.73 189.20
C THR A 51 -20.80 -83.52 190.55
N ASP A 52 -20.85 -84.55 191.39
CA ASP A 52 -21.39 -84.47 192.77
C ASP A 52 -20.37 -83.83 193.76
N PRO A 53 -20.79 -83.47 194.98
CA PRO A 53 -19.89 -82.92 196.01
C PRO A 53 -18.80 -83.89 196.49
N THR A 54 -18.98 -85.20 196.32
CA THR A 54 -17.97 -86.22 196.70
C THR A 54 -16.92 -86.44 195.60
N GLY A 55 -17.17 -85.93 194.39
CA GLY A 55 -16.31 -85.98 193.22
C GLY A 55 -16.70 -87.01 192.16
N LEU A 56 -17.80 -87.74 192.32
CA LEU A 56 -18.33 -88.66 191.30
C LEU A 56 -18.88 -87.87 190.11
N LYS A 57 -18.68 -88.41 188.89
CA LYS A 57 -19.03 -87.72 187.64
C LYS A 57 -19.91 -88.56 186.74
N ALA A 58 -20.90 -87.90 186.13
CA ALA A 58 -21.66 -88.40 185.00
C ALA A 58 -21.45 -87.48 183.79
N GLN A 59 -21.44 -88.02 182.58
CA GLN A 59 -21.28 -87.22 181.36
C GLN A 59 -22.21 -87.67 180.24
N GLN A 60 -22.63 -86.72 179.42
CA GLN A 60 -23.44 -86.97 178.22
C GLN A 60 -22.94 -86.11 177.06
N SER A 61 -22.83 -86.70 175.87
CA SER A 61 -22.37 -86.03 174.66
C SER A 61 -23.36 -86.13 173.50
N PHE A 62 -23.33 -85.12 172.60
CA PHE A 62 -24.12 -85.10 171.37
C PHE A 62 -23.35 -84.43 170.22
N ARG A 63 -23.70 -84.80 168.99
CA ARG A 63 -23.06 -84.32 167.76
C ARG A 63 -23.77 -83.10 167.21
N VAL A 64 -23.00 -82.12 166.74
CA VAL A 64 -23.42 -80.89 166.08
C VAL A 64 -22.86 -80.92 164.66
N VAL A 65 -23.73 -80.74 163.66
CA VAL A 65 -23.35 -80.68 162.25
C VAL A 65 -23.78 -79.33 161.70
N VAL A 66 -22.85 -78.58 161.12
CA VAL A 66 -23.09 -77.31 160.43
C VAL A 66 -22.90 -77.58 158.93
N PRO A 67 -23.95 -77.48 158.08
CA PRO A 67 -23.83 -77.76 156.65
C PRO A 67 -23.15 -76.62 155.87
N ASN A 68 -22.43 -76.96 154.80
CA ASN A 68 -21.90 -75.99 153.82
C ASN A 68 -23.01 -75.61 152.82
N ARG A 69 -23.21 -74.33 152.57
CA ARG A 69 -24.22 -73.77 151.67
C ARG A 69 -23.57 -73.32 150.36
N PRO A 70 -24.25 -73.48 149.21
CA PRO A 70 -23.70 -73.04 147.93
C PRO A 70 -23.61 -71.50 147.87
N PRO A 71 -22.70 -70.95 147.04
CA PRO A 71 -22.74 -69.54 146.66
C PRO A 71 -24.08 -69.17 146.02
N SER A 72 -24.47 -67.90 146.09
CA SER A 72 -25.65 -67.35 145.40
C SER A 72 -25.28 -66.15 144.52
N THR A 73 -26.01 -65.95 143.43
CA THR A 73 -25.83 -64.75 142.58
C THR A 73 -26.39 -63.50 143.24
N VAL A 74 -25.74 -62.36 143.06
CA VAL A 74 -26.16 -61.03 143.51
C VAL A 74 -26.30 -60.12 142.29
N GLY A 75 -27.49 -59.60 142.04
CA GLY A 75 -27.75 -58.77 140.84
C GLY A 75 -27.56 -59.54 139.52
N THR A 76 -27.32 -58.79 138.43
CA THR A 76 -27.05 -59.33 137.08
C THR A 76 -25.88 -58.60 136.44
N ILE A 77 -24.94 -59.34 135.85
CA ILE A 77 -23.87 -58.80 135.01
C ILE A 77 -24.53 -58.20 133.76
N PRO A 78 -24.29 -56.91 133.44
CA PRO A 78 -24.88 -56.26 132.28
C PRO A 78 -24.24 -56.74 130.97
N ASP A 79 -25.05 -56.79 129.92
CA ASP A 79 -24.59 -57.00 128.55
C ASP A 79 -23.60 -55.91 128.12
N ARG A 80 -22.74 -56.24 127.15
CA ARG A 80 -21.70 -55.34 126.64
C ARG A 80 -21.74 -55.28 125.12
N GLU A 81 -21.35 -54.13 124.60
CA GLU A 81 -21.05 -53.96 123.17
C GLU A 81 -19.57 -53.57 123.06
N LEU A 82 -18.82 -54.26 122.20
CA LEU A 82 -17.40 -54.03 121.95
C LEU A 82 -17.14 -54.00 120.45
N MET A 83 -16.17 -53.23 119.97
CA MET A 83 -15.75 -53.33 118.57
C MET A 83 -14.67 -54.40 118.41
N VAL A 84 -14.48 -54.95 117.21
CA VAL A 84 -13.39 -55.89 116.94
C VAL A 84 -12.04 -55.24 117.30
N GLY A 85 -11.25 -55.94 118.11
CA GLY A 85 -9.98 -55.48 118.67
C GLY A 85 -10.08 -54.78 120.03
N ASP A 86 -11.28 -54.43 120.49
CA ASP A 86 -11.46 -53.82 121.81
C ASP A 86 -11.38 -54.86 122.94
N SER A 87 -11.01 -54.40 124.13
CA SER A 87 -11.02 -55.21 125.36
C SER A 87 -11.76 -54.48 126.48
N ALA A 88 -12.39 -55.25 127.37
CA ALA A 88 -13.06 -54.73 128.55
C ALA A 88 -12.77 -55.61 129.77
N THR A 89 -12.72 -54.97 130.94
CA THR A 89 -12.51 -55.65 132.23
C THR A 89 -13.69 -55.41 133.16
N LEU A 90 -14.10 -56.45 133.90
CA LEU A 90 -15.20 -56.42 134.86
C LEU A 90 -14.81 -57.17 136.14
N ASP A 91 -14.94 -56.53 137.30
CA ASP A 91 -14.83 -57.22 138.59
C ASP A 91 -16.11 -58.01 138.88
N VAL A 92 -16.01 -59.33 138.92
CA VAL A 92 -17.15 -60.24 139.11
C VAL A 92 -17.48 -60.50 140.58
N SER A 93 -16.65 -60.04 141.52
CA SER A 93 -16.84 -60.29 142.96
C SER A 93 -18.16 -59.74 143.50
N GLY A 94 -18.63 -58.60 142.98
CA GLY A 94 -19.90 -57.99 143.36
C GLY A 94 -21.15 -58.74 142.90
N TYR A 95 -21.01 -59.75 142.02
CA TYR A 95 -22.14 -60.47 141.42
C TYR A 95 -22.41 -61.84 142.04
N PHE A 96 -21.63 -62.22 143.05
CA PHE A 96 -21.77 -63.49 143.77
C PHE A 96 -21.55 -63.27 145.27
N SER A 97 -22.31 -63.97 146.12
CA SER A 97 -22.18 -63.93 147.58
C SER A 97 -22.01 -65.32 148.16
N GLU A 98 -21.08 -65.48 149.10
CA GLU A 98 -20.88 -66.70 149.88
C GLU A 98 -21.52 -66.54 151.29
N PRO A 99 -22.65 -67.18 151.59
CA PRO A 99 -23.30 -67.12 152.90
C PRO A 99 -22.53 -67.70 154.11
N ASP A 100 -21.51 -68.55 153.94
CA ASP A 100 -20.70 -69.17 155.02
C ASP A 100 -19.33 -68.49 155.25
N GLY A 101 -19.04 -67.40 154.53
CA GLY A 101 -17.85 -66.58 154.71
C GLY A 101 -16.55 -67.15 154.11
N GLN A 102 -16.64 -68.16 153.24
CA GLN A 102 -15.51 -68.73 152.50
C GLN A 102 -15.20 -67.90 151.24
N GLY A 103 -13.96 -67.99 150.73
CA GLY A 103 -13.56 -67.30 149.49
C GLY A 103 -14.06 -68.01 148.23
N LEU A 104 -14.45 -67.25 147.20
CA LEU A 104 -14.93 -67.79 145.93
C LEU A 104 -13.82 -67.86 144.88
N GLY A 105 -13.72 -68.99 144.17
CA GLY A 105 -12.95 -69.11 142.94
C GLY A 105 -13.85 -68.87 141.72
N TYR A 106 -13.34 -68.17 140.71
CA TYR A 106 -14.10 -67.83 139.50
C TYR A 106 -13.55 -68.56 138.27
N ALA A 107 -14.46 -68.98 137.39
CA ALA A 107 -14.15 -69.51 136.08
C ALA A 107 -15.06 -68.85 135.04
N VAL A 108 -14.60 -68.73 133.80
CA VAL A 108 -15.37 -68.16 132.68
C VAL A 108 -15.41 -69.14 131.50
N ALA A 109 -16.56 -69.16 130.82
CA ALA A 109 -16.74 -69.83 129.54
C ALA A 109 -17.42 -68.88 128.55
N VAL A 110 -17.08 -69.00 127.27
CA VAL A 110 -17.66 -68.22 126.17
C VAL A 110 -18.36 -69.17 125.20
N SER A 111 -19.49 -68.75 124.63
CA SER A 111 -20.22 -69.59 123.68
C SER A 111 -19.50 -69.78 122.35
N ASP A 112 -18.62 -68.84 121.97
CA ASP A 112 -17.81 -68.90 120.75
C ASP A 112 -16.45 -68.24 120.97
N SER A 113 -15.42 -69.07 121.17
CA SER A 113 -14.05 -68.61 121.38
C SER A 113 -13.33 -68.15 120.11
N SER A 114 -13.96 -68.26 118.94
CA SER A 114 -13.42 -67.70 117.68
C SER A 114 -13.75 -66.21 117.52
N ARG A 115 -14.72 -65.70 118.27
CA ARG A 115 -15.20 -64.30 118.17
C ARG A 115 -14.90 -63.48 119.42
N LEU A 116 -14.76 -64.14 120.57
CA LEU A 116 -14.44 -63.46 121.83
C LEU A 116 -13.61 -64.36 122.74
N THR A 117 -12.49 -63.83 123.23
CA THR A 117 -11.67 -64.47 124.24
C THR A 117 -11.98 -63.88 125.62
N ALA A 118 -12.11 -64.74 126.63
CA ALA A 118 -12.37 -64.33 128.00
C ALA A 118 -11.49 -65.09 128.99
N ALA A 119 -10.98 -64.38 129.99
CA ALA A 119 -10.20 -64.95 131.08
C ALA A 119 -10.58 -64.28 132.40
N VAL A 120 -10.57 -65.04 133.50
CA VAL A 120 -10.79 -64.50 134.84
C VAL A 120 -9.57 -64.78 135.70
N GLU A 121 -8.99 -63.72 136.27
CA GLU A 121 -7.85 -63.80 137.20
C GLU A 121 -8.24 -63.17 138.53
N GLY A 122 -8.23 -63.97 139.60
CA GLY A 122 -8.80 -63.56 140.88
C GLY A 122 -10.30 -63.28 140.73
N THR A 123 -10.67 -62.00 140.77
CA THR A 123 -12.06 -61.52 140.60
C THR A 123 -12.27 -60.73 139.32
N VAL A 124 -11.23 -60.48 138.51
CA VAL A 124 -11.32 -59.62 137.32
C VAL A 124 -11.50 -60.49 136.08
N LEU A 125 -12.66 -60.38 135.44
CA LEU A 125 -12.94 -60.90 134.12
C LEU A 125 -12.41 -59.92 133.07
N THR A 126 -11.56 -60.39 132.15
CA THR A 126 -11.15 -59.66 130.94
C THR A 126 -11.78 -60.33 129.74
N ILE A 127 -12.43 -59.55 128.88
CA ILE A 127 -12.98 -59.99 127.60
C ILE A 127 -12.33 -59.19 126.46
N VAL A 128 -12.02 -59.85 125.34
CA VAL A 128 -11.47 -59.23 124.13
C VAL A 128 -12.32 -59.67 122.95
N ALA A 129 -12.80 -58.71 122.16
CA ALA A 129 -13.57 -58.98 120.96
C ALA A 129 -12.61 -59.26 119.79
N ASP A 130 -12.59 -60.49 119.31
CA ASP A 130 -11.68 -60.97 118.28
C ASP A 130 -12.32 -60.96 116.88
N ALA A 131 -13.65 -61.07 116.79
CA ALA A 131 -14.41 -60.95 115.55
C ALA A 131 -15.84 -60.43 115.79
N LYS A 132 -16.44 -59.81 114.77
CA LYS A 132 -17.84 -59.35 114.76
C LYS A 132 -18.78 -60.48 115.16
N GLY A 133 -19.88 -60.22 115.89
CA GLY A 133 -20.90 -61.17 116.32
C GLY A 133 -21.36 -61.10 117.77
N ASP A 134 -22.42 -61.85 118.05
CA ASP A 134 -22.97 -62.03 119.39
C ASP A 134 -22.34 -63.26 120.09
N VAL A 135 -21.79 -63.07 121.29
CA VAL A 135 -21.20 -64.12 122.13
C VAL A 135 -21.76 -64.04 123.55
N VAL A 136 -22.21 -65.17 124.10
CA VAL A 136 -22.66 -65.27 125.50
C VAL A 136 -21.47 -65.65 126.39
N VAL A 137 -21.21 -64.83 127.42
CA VAL A 137 -20.16 -65.06 128.42
C VAL A 137 -20.80 -65.57 129.71
N THR A 138 -20.35 -66.71 130.21
CA THR A 138 -20.85 -67.33 131.45
C THR A 138 -19.76 -67.36 132.52
N VAL A 139 -20.03 -66.75 133.66
CA VAL A 139 -19.15 -66.72 134.84
C VAL A 139 -19.67 -67.70 135.88
N THR A 140 -18.78 -68.54 136.41
CA THR A 140 -19.06 -69.52 137.47
C THR A 140 -18.26 -69.17 138.71
N ALA A 141 -18.93 -68.97 139.85
CA ALA A 141 -18.28 -68.82 141.16
C ALA A 141 -18.42 -70.11 141.96
N THR A 142 -17.33 -70.60 142.54
CA THR A 142 -17.25 -71.90 143.23
C THR A 142 -16.63 -71.74 144.61
N ASP A 143 -17.24 -72.31 145.65
CA ASP A 143 -16.68 -72.34 147.00
C ASP A 143 -15.59 -73.44 147.14
N PRO A 144 -14.78 -73.43 148.22
CA PRO A 144 -13.79 -74.49 148.50
C PRO A 144 -14.41 -75.89 148.72
N GLY A 145 -15.71 -75.96 149.03
CA GLY A 145 -16.49 -77.19 149.13
C GLY A 145 -16.94 -77.77 147.79
N GLY A 146 -16.71 -77.07 146.68
CA GLY A 146 -17.05 -77.47 145.32
C GLY A 146 -18.48 -77.13 144.88
N LEU A 147 -19.24 -76.37 145.65
CA LEU A 147 -20.57 -75.88 145.26
C LEU A 147 -20.44 -74.58 144.47
N SER A 148 -21.28 -74.38 143.46
CA SER A 148 -21.14 -73.24 142.52
C SER A 148 -22.44 -72.54 142.18
N ALA A 149 -22.33 -71.27 141.77
CA ALA A 149 -23.39 -70.49 141.12
C ALA A 149 -22.89 -69.89 139.80
N THR A 150 -23.78 -69.72 138.83
CA THR A 150 -23.43 -69.23 137.48
C THR A 150 -24.28 -68.04 137.06
N GLN A 151 -23.70 -67.13 136.28
CA GLN A 151 -24.43 -66.05 135.62
C GLN A 151 -23.88 -65.81 134.22
N SER A 152 -24.76 -65.45 133.27
CA SER A 152 -24.41 -65.21 131.88
C SER A 152 -24.87 -63.84 131.40
N PHE A 153 -24.13 -63.23 130.48
CA PHE A 153 -24.46 -61.98 129.80
C PHE A 153 -24.04 -62.02 128.33
N LEU A 154 -24.64 -61.17 127.50
CA LEU A 154 -24.36 -61.06 126.07
C LEU A 154 -23.24 -60.04 125.82
N VAL A 155 -22.35 -60.37 124.89
CA VAL A 155 -21.42 -59.42 124.28
C VAL A 155 -21.72 -59.35 122.79
N THR A 156 -22.12 -58.18 122.29
CA THR A 156 -22.36 -57.91 120.87
C THR A 156 -21.17 -57.18 120.27
N VAL A 157 -20.69 -57.66 119.13
CA VAL A 157 -19.62 -57.04 118.34
C VAL A 157 -20.17 -56.65 116.97
N PRO A 158 -20.58 -55.39 116.73
CA PRO A 158 -21.20 -55.00 115.47
C PRO A 158 -20.16 -54.93 114.33
N ASN A 159 -20.62 -55.15 113.10
CA ASN A 159 -19.84 -54.92 111.88
C ASN A 159 -19.78 -53.42 111.54
N ARG A 160 -18.60 -52.93 111.16
CA ARG A 160 -18.35 -51.53 110.79
C ARG A 160 -18.22 -51.41 109.28
N PRO A 161 -18.77 -50.35 108.66
CA PRO A 161 -18.59 -50.15 107.22
C PRO A 161 -17.11 -49.88 106.88
N PRO A 162 -16.71 -50.15 105.63
CA PRO A 162 -15.45 -49.65 105.10
C PRO A 162 -15.34 -48.13 105.24
N VAL A 163 -14.13 -47.60 105.37
CA VAL A 163 -13.87 -46.16 105.45
C VAL A 163 -12.87 -45.70 104.38
N PRO A 164 -13.05 -44.50 103.79
CA PRO A 164 -12.01 -43.87 102.98
C PRO A 164 -10.79 -43.53 103.83
N VAL A 165 -9.60 -43.90 103.37
CA VAL A 165 -8.32 -43.62 104.09
C VAL A 165 -7.38 -42.67 103.35
N ASP A 166 -7.61 -42.45 102.05
CA ASP A 166 -6.93 -41.45 101.23
C ASP A 166 -7.85 -41.04 100.06
N SER A 167 -7.53 -39.94 99.38
CA SER A 167 -8.30 -39.41 98.23
C SER A 167 -7.79 -39.94 96.89
N ILE A 168 -8.71 -40.32 96.00
CA ILE A 168 -8.36 -40.68 94.63
C ILE A 168 -8.11 -39.40 93.81
N ALA A 169 -6.90 -39.26 93.26
CA ALA A 169 -6.54 -38.10 92.44
C ALA A 169 -7.30 -38.06 91.10
N ALA A 170 -7.58 -36.84 90.63
CA ALA A 170 -8.19 -36.61 89.33
C ALA A 170 -7.30 -37.15 88.19
N ARG A 171 -7.92 -37.56 87.08
CA ARG A 171 -7.25 -38.19 85.93
C ARG A 171 -7.48 -37.40 84.65
N VAL A 172 -6.52 -37.48 83.74
CA VAL A 172 -6.65 -36.99 82.36
C VAL A 172 -6.43 -38.17 81.44
N VAL A 173 -7.41 -38.46 80.58
CA VAL A 173 -7.36 -39.61 79.66
C VAL A 173 -7.74 -39.14 78.28
N GLU A 174 -6.93 -39.41 77.27
CA GLU A 174 -7.23 -39.01 75.88
C GLU A 174 -8.28 -39.92 75.24
N VAL A 175 -9.10 -39.38 74.34
CA VAL A 175 -10.09 -40.16 73.58
C VAL A 175 -9.42 -41.37 72.91
N GLY A 176 -10.04 -42.55 73.08
CA GLY A 176 -9.53 -43.82 72.55
C GLY A 176 -8.45 -44.49 73.40
N SER A 177 -7.97 -43.83 74.46
CA SER A 177 -7.02 -44.40 75.42
C SER A 177 -7.72 -44.92 76.68
N ALA A 178 -6.99 -45.72 77.46
CA ALA A 178 -7.44 -46.20 78.75
C ALA A 178 -6.39 -45.93 79.84
N ASP A 179 -6.86 -45.57 81.05
CA ASP A 179 -6.07 -45.47 82.27
C ASP A 179 -6.59 -46.49 83.30
N THR A 180 -5.71 -47.04 84.14
CA THR A 180 -6.08 -48.02 85.16
C THR A 180 -5.74 -47.50 86.54
N VAL A 181 -6.75 -47.47 87.42
CA VAL A 181 -6.62 -47.00 88.80
C VAL A 181 -6.83 -48.18 89.76
N ASP A 182 -5.82 -48.52 90.56
CA ASP A 182 -5.98 -49.45 91.67
C ASP A 182 -6.62 -48.71 92.86
N VAL A 183 -7.84 -49.09 93.24
CA VAL A 183 -8.59 -48.41 94.30
C VAL A 183 -8.34 -49.00 95.69
N SER A 184 -7.60 -50.10 95.80
CA SER A 184 -7.34 -50.76 97.08
C SER A 184 -6.68 -49.88 98.15
N PRO A 185 -5.73 -48.96 97.83
CA PRO A 185 -5.09 -48.14 98.86
C PRO A 185 -6.00 -47.06 99.46
N PHE A 186 -7.16 -46.80 98.86
CA PHE A 186 -8.01 -45.67 99.21
C PHE A 186 -9.18 -46.05 100.14
N PHE A 187 -9.41 -47.34 100.37
CA PHE A 187 -10.43 -47.86 101.27
C PHE A 187 -9.83 -48.85 102.25
N MET A 188 -10.28 -48.80 103.50
CA MET A 188 -9.89 -49.74 104.55
C MET A 188 -11.13 -50.18 105.30
N ASP A 189 -11.23 -51.48 105.59
CA ASP A 189 -12.23 -51.99 106.51
C ASP A 189 -11.68 -52.03 107.95
N PRO A 190 -12.32 -51.38 108.93
CA PRO A 190 -11.86 -51.42 110.32
C PRO A 190 -11.86 -52.80 110.98
N ASP A 191 -12.71 -53.72 110.52
CA ASP A 191 -12.83 -55.10 111.03
C ASP A 191 -11.94 -56.09 110.24
N GLY A 192 -11.33 -55.62 109.14
CA GLY A 192 -10.43 -56.41 108.30
C GLY A 192 -11.15 -57.22 107.22
N ASP A 193 -12.40 -56.90 106.94
CA ASP A 193 -13.19 -57.59 105.92
C ASP A 193 -12.69 -57.33 104.50
N SER A 194 -12.93 -58.31 103.61
CA SER A 194 -12.57 -58.17 102.21
C SER A 194 -13.51 -57.20 101.49
N LEU A 195 -12.93 -56.28 100.71
CA LEU A 195 -13.70 -55.27 99.99
C LEU A 195 -13.97 -55.68 98.53
N ALA A 196 -15.23 -55.57 98.11
CA ALA A 196 -15.65 -55.59 96.72
C ALA A 196 -15.82 -54.15 96.19
N TYR A 197 -15.37 -53.90 94.96
CA TYR A 197 -15.41 -52.55 94.37
C TYR A 197 -16.38 -52.47 93.19
N ALA A 198 -17.06 -51.33 93.10
CA ALA A 198 -17.86 -50.93 91.95
C ALA A 198 -17.49 -49.51 91.54
N ALA A 199 -17.64 -49.18 90.25
CA ALA A 199 -17.41 -47.84 89.72
C ALA A 199 -18.61 -47.41 88.88
N ALA A 200 -19.09 -46.19 89.12
CA ALA A 200 -20.15 -45.55 88.36
C ALA A 200 -19.66 -44.21 87.82
N MET A 201 -20.09 -43.87 86.61
CA MET A 201 -19.70 -42.64 85.91
C MET A 201 -20.90 -41.72 85.85
N SER A 202 -20.70 -40.41 86.05
CA SER A 202 -21.77 -39.42 85.85
C SER A 202 -22.25 -39.38 84.39
N ASP A 203 -21.38 -39.72 83.44
CA ASP A 203 -21.70 -39.87 82.02
C ASP A 203 -20.87 -40.98 81.36
N SER A 204 -21.51 -42.13 81.12
CA SER A 204 -20.89 -43.28 80.47
C SER A 204 -20.61 -43.11 78.96
N THR A 205 -21.14 -42.04 78.34
CA THR A 205 -20.88 -41.73 76.93
C THR A 205 -19.51 -41.09 76.73
N LEU A 206 -18.99 -40.39 77.75
CA LEU A 206 -17.66 -39.74 77.73
C LEU A 206 -16.56 -40.70 78.18
N VAL A 207 -16.78 -41.44 79.27
CA VAL A 207 -15.83 -42.44 79.79
C VAL A 207 -16.59 -43.65 80.29
N SER A 208 -16.11 -44.85 79.95
CA SER A 208 -16.61 -46.10 80.53
C SER A 208 -15.61 -46.66 81.55
N ALA A 209 -16.12 -47.27 82.62
CA ALA A 209 -15.31 -47.97 83.61
C ALA A 209 -15.59 -49.47 83.58
N VAL A 210 -14.54 -50.29 83.71
CA VAL A 210 -14.63 -51.72 83.97
C VAL A 210 -13.85 -52.02 85.24
N VAL A 211 -14.50 -52.66 86.21
CA VAL A 211 -13.87 -53.03 87.48
C VAL A 211 -13.47 -54.51 87.44
N THR A 212 -12.22 -54.82 87.79
CA THR A 212 -11.71 -56.19 87.91
C THR A 212 -10.86 -56.30 89.17
N GLY A 213 -11.38 -56.94 90.21
CA GLY A 213 -10.76 -56.89 91.54
C GLY A 213 -10.77 -55.46 92.07
N SER A 214 -9.60 -54.92 92.43
CA SER A 214 -9.41 -53.52 92.84
C SER A 214 -9.03 -52.58 91.69
N ALA A 215 -8.86 -53.08 90.45
CA ALA A 215 -8.49 -52.25 89.32
C ALA A 215 -9.75 -51.69 88.63
N VAL A 216 -9.83 -50.37 88.54
CA VAL A 216 -10.83 -49.64 87.75
C VAL A 216 -10.17 -49.16 86.46
N VAL A 217 -10.53 -49.79 85.33
CA VAL A 217 -10.04 -49.41 83.99
C VAL A 217 -11.00 -48.39 83.39
N LEU A 218 -10.52 -47.17 83.23
CA LEU A 218 -11.23 -46.03 82.64
C LEU A 218 -10.88 -45.95 81.16
N THR A 219 -11.87 -45.97 80.26
CA THR A 219 -11.66 -45.81 78.81
C THR A 219 -12.40 -44.57 78.33
N ALA A 220 -11.65 -43.59 77.80
CA ALA A 220 -12.23 -42.36 77.28
C ALA A 220 -12.79 -42.58 75.86
N ARG A 221 -13.99 -42.06 75.63
CA ARG A 221 -14.79 -42.23 74.41
C ARG A 221 -15.08 -40.92 73.71
N ALA A 222 -15.22 -39.84 74.45
CA ALA A 222 -15.45 -38.50 73.94
C ALA A 222 -14.90 -37.46 74.90
N LYS A 223 -14.56 -36.29 74.38
CA LYS A 223 -14.05 -35.14 75.14
C LYS A 223 -15.08 -34.63 76.16
N GLY A 224 -14.59 -34.11 77.28
CA GLY A 224 -15.41 -33.55 78.35
C GLY A 224 -14.93 -33.99 79.73
N GLU A 225 -15.70 -33.61 80.75
CA GLU A 225 -15.40 -33.96 82.15
C GLU A 225 -16.47 -34.88 82.71
N VAL A 226 -16.03 -35.89 83.45
CA VAL A 226 -16.90 -36.88 84.09
C VAL A 226 -16.45 -37.10 85.52
N GLU A 227 -17.40 -37.26 86.43
CA GLU A 227 -17.14 -37.67 87.81
C GLU A 227 -17.27 -39.19 87.92
N VAL A 228 -16.27 -39.83 88.53
CA VAL A 228 -16.27 -41.27 88.82
C VAL A 228 -16.54 -41.47 90.30
N THR A 229 -17.60 -42.20 90.61
CA THR A 229 -17.90 -42.66 91.97
C THR A 229 -17.43 -44.10 92.12
N VAL A 230 -16.52 -44.35 93.05
CA VAL A 230 -16.07 -45.69 93.45
C VAL A 230 -16.75 -46.06 94.76
N THR A 231 -17.43 -47.20 94.78
CA THR A 231 -18.06 -47.76 95.98
C THR A 231 -17.27 -48.99 96.41
N ALA A 232 -16.83 -49.02 97.67
CA ALA A 232 -16.25 -50.19 98.31
C ALA A 232 -17.29 -50.78 99.27
N THR A 233 -17.55 -52.08 99.17
CA THR A 233 -18.55 -52.80 99.97
C THR A 233 -17.88 -53.96 100.70
N ASP A 234 -18.13 -54.10 102.00
CA ASP A 234 -17.67 -55.24 102.79
C ASP A 234 -18.48 -56.52 102.45
N ASP A 235 -18.16 -57.63 103.12
CA ASP A 235 -18.82 -58.91 102.90
C ASP A 235 -20.22 -59.02 103.54
N GLU A 236 -20.62 -58.04 104.37
CA GLU A 236 -21.94 -57.93 104.98
C GLU A 236 -22.86 -56.90 104.29
N GLY A 237 -22.35 -56.20 103.27
CA GLY A 237 -23.10 -55.28 102.43
C GLY A 237 -23.08 -53.82 102.87
N LEU A 238 -22.28 -53.44 103.87
CA LEU A 238 -22.05 -52.03 104.20
C LEU A 238 -21.00 -51.43 103.26
N SER A 239 -21.10 -50.13 102.98
CA SER A 239 -20.27 -49.51 101.94
C SER A 239 -19.81 -48.10 102.25
N ALA A 240 -18.69 -47.71 101.66
CA ALA A 240 -18.24 -46.33 101.54
C ALA A 240 -17.99 -45.95 100.08
N GLU A 241 -18.08 -44.65 99.79
CA GLU A 241 -17.91 -44.11 98.46
C GLU A 241 -16.82 -43.04 98.42
N GLN A 242 -16.13 -42.93 97.28
CA GLN A 242 -15.26 -41.82 96.94
C GLN A 242 -15.51 -41.36 95.52
N ARG A 243 -15.21 -40.09 95.25
CA ARG A 243 -15.40 -39.46 93.93
C ARG A 243 -14.12 -38.82 93.45
N PHE A 244 -13.85 -38.93 92.15
CA PHE A 244 -12.76 -38.22 91.49
C PHE A 244 -13.15 -37.81 90.07
N ALA A 245 -12.57 -36.72 89.60
CA ALA A 245 -12.81 -36.21 88.24
C ALA A 245 -11.92 -36.91 87.21
N VAL A 246 -12.46 -37.15 86.03
CA VAL A 246 -11.72 -37.55 84.84
C VAL A 246 -11.99 -36.52 83.75
N THR A 247 -10.94 -35.88 83.24
CA THR A 247 -11.01 -34.92 82.14
C THR A 247 -10.49 -35.57 80.87
N VAL A 248 -11.27 -35.52 79.80
CA VAL A 248 -10.88 -35.94 78.45
C VAL A 248 -10.67 -34.67 77.63
N PRO A 249 -9.42 -34.25 77.38
CA PRO A 249 -9.13 -32.99 76.72
C PRO A 249 -9.49 -33.03 75.24
N ASN A 250 -9.91 -31.88 74.69
CA ASN A 250 -10.01 -31.66 73.25
C ASN A 250 -8.61 -31.47 72.64
N ARG A 251 -8.32 -32.11 71.51
CA ARG A 251 -7.03 -32.06 70.82
C ARG A 251 -7.19 -31.34 69.49
N ALA A 252 -6.13 -30.62 69.09
CA ALA A 252 -6.14 -29.92 67.82
C ALA A 252 -6.16 -30.92 66.63
N PRO A 253 -6.70 -30.50 65.48
CA PRO A 253 -6.57 -31.25 64.24
C PRO A 253 -5.10 -31.51 63.89
N LEU A 254 -4.82 -32.56 63.12
CA LEU A 254 -3.49 -32.94 62.65
C LEU A 254 -3.41 -32.91 61.13
N VAL A 255 -2.23 -32.60 60.59
CA VAL A 255 -1.93 -32.75 59.16
C VAL A 255 -1.74 -34.24 58.83
N ALA A 256 -2.60 -34.77 57.96
CA ALA A 256 -2.63 -36.19 57.57
C ALA A 256 -1.85 -36.48 56.27
N ASP A 257 -1.75 -35.50 55.36
CA ASP A 257 -1.04 -35.62 54.08
C ASP A 257 -0.50 -34.26 53.61
N THR A 258 0.43 -34.26 52.64
CA THR A 258 1.05 -33.04 52.10
C THR A 258 0.32 -32.52 50.86
N ILE A 259 -0.02 -31.24 50.85
CA ILE A 259 -0.55 -30.52 49.70
C ILE A 259 0.62 -30.14 48.78
N ALA A 260 0.62 -30.69 47.56
CA ALA A 260 1.65 -30.41 46.57
C ALA A 260 1.55 -28.98 46.01
N ALA A 261 2.69 -28.42 45.61
CA ALA A 261 2.75 -27.17 44.86
C ALA A 261 1.99 -27.27 43.53
N ARG A 262 1.47 -26.14 43.05
CA ARG A 262 0.65 -26.03 41.84
C ARG A 262 1.27 -25.04 40.87
N THR A 263 1.11 -25.31 39.58
CA THR A 263 1.36 -24.33 38.52
C THR A 263 0.06 -24.17 37.75
N LEU A 264 -0.43 -22.93 37.69
CA LEU A 264 -1.66 -22.56 36.99
C LEU A 264 -1.35 -21.40 36.06
N PHE A 265 -2.04 -21.27 34.94
CA PHE A 265 -1.97 -20.07 34.11
C PHE A 265 -3.08 -19.08 34.45
N ARG A 266 -2.93 -17.83 34.03
CA ARG A 266 -3.93 -16.80 34.34
C ARG A 266 -5.32 -17.26 33.88
N ASN A 267 -6.33 -17.05 34.73
CA ASN A 267 -7.73 -17.48 34.56
C ASN A 267 -7.99 -18.98 34.64
N GLU A 268 -6.97 -19.82 34.89
CA GLU A 268 -7.19 -21.22 35.25
C GLU A 268 -7.61 -21.34 36.72
N ALA A 269 -8.38 -22.37 37.00
CA ALA A 269 -8.81 -22.72 38.34
C ALA A 269 -8.55 -24.19 38.63
N ASP A 270 -8.25 -24.48 39.89
CA ASP A 270 -8.10 -25.83 40.43
C ASP A 270 -8.92 -25.98 41.71
N THR A 271 -9.29 -27.20 42.06
CA THR A 271 -10.10 -27.48 43.25
C THR A 271 -9.46 -28.59 44.10
N LEU A 272 -9.36 -28.33 45.39
CA LEU A 272 -8.76 -29.23 46.36
C LEU A 272 -9.80 -29.71 47.38
N ALA A 273 -9.94 -31.02 47.56
CA ALA A 273 -10.66 -31.58 48.69
C ALA A 273 -9.76 -31.62 49.93
N LEU A 274 -10.12 -30.89 50.98
CA LEU A 274 -9.29 -30.64 52.16
C LEU A 274 -9.34 -31.79 53.18
N ALA A 275 -10.43 -32.55 53.22
CA ALA A 275 -10.67 -33.61 54.21
C ALA A 275 -9.62 -34.75 54.22
N ARG A 276 -8.84 -34.91 53.15
CA ARG A 276 -7.75 -35.91 53.10
C ARG A 276 -6.43 -35.43 53.68
N TYR A 277 -6.27 -34.12 53.87
CA TYR A 277 -5.02 -33.50 54.31
C TYR A 277 -5.01 -33.17 55.79
N PHE A 278 -6.19 -33.20 56.43
CA PHE A 278 -6.36 -32.92 57.85
C PHE A 278 -7.27 -33.97 58.46
N THR A 279 -6.93 -34.41 59.67
CA THR A 279 -7.72 -35.36 60.45
C THR A 279 -7.78 -34.89 61.88
N ASP A 280 -8.94 -35.02 62.51
CA ASP A 280 -9.10 -34.73 63.93
C ASP A 280 -8.98 -36.00 64.78
N PRO A 281 -8.08 -36.06 65.78
CA PRO A 281 -7.92 -37.22 66.65
C PRO A 281 -9.15 -37.58 67.49
N ASP A 282 -10.01 -36.61 67.78
CA ASP A 282 -11.23 -36.77 68.60
C ASP A 282 -12.47 -37.03 67.73
N GLY A 283 -12.31 -36.98 66.40
CA GLY A 283 -13.37 -37.25 65.42
C GLY A 283 -14.26 -36.04 65.16
N ASP A 284 -13.82 -34.84 65.54
CA ASP A 284 -14.58 -33.62 65.36
C ASP A 284 -14.73 -33.20 63.88
N GLY A 285 -15.86 -32.54 63.59
CA GLY A 285 -16.08 -31.92 62.29
C GLY A 285 -15.21 -30.68 62.11
N LEU A 286 -14.41 -30.65 61.05
CA LEU A 286 -13.48 -29.55 60.78
C LEU A 286 -14.14 -28.41 59.99
N THR A 287 -13.80 -27.18 60.35
CA THR A 287 -14.05 -25.97 59.56
C THR A 287 -12.78 -25.54 58.84
N TRP A 288 -12.94 -24.91 57.68
CA TRP A 288 -11.84 -24.68 56.74
C TRP A 288 -11.62 -23.19 56.50
N GLY A 289 -10.37 -22.75 56.56
CA GLY A 289 -9.91 -21.43 56.15
C GLY A 289 -8.75 -21.54 55.15
N ALA A 290 -8.61 -20.55 54.28
CA ALA A 290 -7.45 -20.47 53.41
C ALA A 290 -7.10 -19.00 53.12
N GLN A 291 -5.80 -18.71 53.03
CA GLN A 291 -5.28 -17.38 52.71
C GLN A 291 -4.11 -17.49 51.74
N ALA A 292 -4.09 -16.63 50.72
CA ALA A 292 -2.96 -16.46 49.83
C ALA A 292 -2.05 -15.33 50.34
N SER A 293 -0.73 -15.50 50.20
CA SER A 293 0.24 -14.43 50.48
C SER A 293 0.08 -13.23 49.55
N ASP A 294 -0.44 -13.44 48.33
CA ASP A 294 -0.76 -12.41 47.36
C ASP A 294 -2.09 -12.71 46.65
N GLY A 295 -3.14 -11.99 47.04
CA GLY A 295 -4.47 -12.10 46.41
C GLY A 295 -4.55 -11.54 44.99
N GLY A 296 -3.53 -10.78 44.56
CA GLY A 296 -3.37 -10.33 43.17
C GLY A 296 -2.86 -11.44 42.24
N VAL A 297 -2.18 -12.46 42.78
CA VAL A 297 -1.70 -13.62 42.01
C VAL A 297 -2.74 -14.74 42.06
N VAL A 298 -3.29 -15.05 43.24
CA VAL A 298 -4.26 -16.15 43.41
C VAL A 298 -5.44 -15.73 44.28
N ALA A 299 -6.65 -15.93 43.77
CA ALA A 299 -7.89 -15.82 44.53
C ALA A 299 -8.32 -17.19 45.05
N LEU A 300 -8.78 -17.22 46.30
CA LEU A 300 -9.20 -18.43 47.00
C LEU A 300 -10.68 -18.34 47.36
N ASP A 301 -11.41 -19.44 47.20
CA ASP A 301 -12.77 -19.59 47.70
C ASP A 301 -12.89 -20.92 48.44
N VAL A 302 -13.34 -20.87 49.69
CA VAL A 302 -13.43 -22.04 50.57
C VAL A 302 -14.88 -22.39 50.80
N SER A 303 -15.28 -23.57 50.33
CA SER A 303 -16.60 -24.13 50.61
C SER A 303 -16.53 -24.95 51.89
N SER A 304 -16.85 -24.31 53.02
CA SER A 304 -16.82 -24.96 54.33
C SER A 304 -17.77 -26.17 54.41
N ALA A 305 -18.93 -26.10 53.74
CA ALA A 305 -19.91 -27.18 53.71
C ALA A 305 -19.46 -28.42 52.92
N GLN A 306 -18.61 -28.23 51.90
CA GLN A 306 -18.10 -29.33 51.06
C GLN A 306 -16.67 -29.74 51.40
N GLY A 307 -15.97 -28.98 52.24
CA GLY A 307 -14.56 -29.19 52.55
C GLY A 307 -13.66 -29.05 51.32
N THR A 308 -13.98 -28.10 50.44
CA THR A 308 -13.21 -27.85 49.22
C THR A 308 -12.64 -26.43 49.18
N LEU A 309 -11.45 -26.30 48.60
CA LEU A 309 -10.78 -25.05 48.31
C LEU A 309 -10.68 -24.90 46.79
N ALA A 310 -11.32 -23.87 46.23
CA ALA A 310 -11.10 -23.44 44.86
C ALA A 310 -9.96 -22.41 44.81
N ILE A 311 -9.05 -22.60 43.87
CA ILE A 311 -7.84 -21.81 43.66
C ILE A 311 -7.92 -21.26 42.25
N THR A 312 -8.06 -19.96 42.09
CA THR A 312 -8.10 -19.30 40.78
C THR A 312 -6.87 -18.43 40.59
N ALA A 313 -6.13 -18.63 39.51
CA ALA A 313 -5.00 -17.77 39.15
C ALA A 313 -5.52 -16.45 38.54
N VAL A 314 -5.14 -15.33 39.15
CA VAL A 314 -5.61 -13.97 38.80
C VAL A 314 -4.52 -13.15 38.15
N GLY A 315 -3.28 -13.28 38.61
CA GLY A 315 -2.14 -12.50 38.15
C GLY A 315 -0.87 -13.32 38.11
N GLN A 316 0.12 -12.85 37.36
CA GLN A 316 1.41 -13.52 37.22
C GLN A 316 2.25 -13.37 38.49
N GLY A 317 3.03 -14.38 38.82
CA GLY A 317 3.91 -14.39 39.99
C GLY A 317 3.80 -15.67 40.79
N GLU A 318 4.15 -15.61 42.07
CA GLU A 318 4.08 -16.74 42.99
C GLU A 318 3.31 -16.32 44.25
N ALA A 319 2.41 -17.19 44.71
CA ALA A 319 1.71 -17.02 45.97
C ALA A 319 1.78 -18.29 46.80
N THR A 320 2.12 -18.14 48.08
CA THR A 320 2.00 -19.21 49.06
C THR A 320 0.57 -19.24 49.57
N VAL A 321 -0.12 -20.36 49.43
CA VAL A 321 -1.46 -20.59 49.99
C VAL A 321 -1.31 -21.32 51.30
N THR A 322 -1.85 -20.77 52.38
CA THR A 322 -1.93 -21.40 53.70
C THR A 322 -3.37 -21.83 53.94
N VAL A 323 -3.56 -23.11 54.27
CA VAL A 323 -4.85 -23.72 54.60
C VAL A 323 -4.86 -24.01 56.09
N THR A 324 -5.93 -23.60 56.76
CA THR A 324 -6.15 -23.78 58.20
C THR A 324 -7.38 -24.68 58.38
N ALA A 325 -7.24 -25.75 59.15
CA ALA A 325 -8.33 -26.61 59.58
C ALA A 325 -8.55 -26.41 61.08
N THR A 326 -9.77 -26.02 61.47
CA THR A 326 -10.12 -25.63 62.84
C THR A 326 -11.25 -26.50 63.36
N ASP A 327 -11.08 -27.05 64.56
CA ASP A 327 -12.13 -27.80 65.28
C ASP A 327 -13.22 -26.85 65.85
N PRO A 328 -14.35 -27.38 66.35
CA PRO A 328 -15.41 -26.55 66.94
C PRO A 328 -14.99 -25.72 68.17
N GLU A 329 -13.91 -26.09 68.84
CA GLU A 329 -13.36 -25.47 70.05
C GLU A 329 -12.30 -24.40 69.74
N GLY A 330 -11.92 -24.25 68.48
CA GLY A 330 -11.01 -23.23 67.98
C GLY A 330 -9.54 -23.64 67.92
N LEU A 331 -9.19 -24.90 68.19
CA LEU A 331 -7.84 -25.40 67.95
C LEU A 331 -7.68 -25.70 66.45
N ALA A 332 -6.47 -25.49 65.91
CA ALA A 332 -6.25 -25.57 64.48
C ALA A 332 -4.91 -26.21 64.10
N ALA A 333 -4.87 -26.78 62.90
CA ALA A 333 -3.66 -27.12 62.18
C ALA A 333 -3.57 -26.36 60.86
N GLU A 334 -2.35 -26.03 60.44
CA GLU A 334 -2.10 -25.28 59.22
C GLU A 334 -1.11 -26.00 58.31
N GLN A 335 -1.28 -25.80 57.01
CA GLN A 335 -0.34 -26.26 55.99
C GLN A 335 -0.24 -25.24 54.87
N SER A 336 0.96 -25.03 54.33
CA SER A 336 1.19 -24.12 53.20
C SER A 336 1.76 -24.83 51.98
N PHE A 337 1.41 -24.34 50.79
CA PHE A 337 1.96 -24.81 49.51
C PHE A 337 2.11 -23.64 48.52
N LEU A 338 3.02 -23.78 47.56
CA LEU A 338 3.29 -22.76 46.56
C LEU A 338 2.35 -22.89 45.35
N VAL A 339 1.84 -21.78 44.85
CA VAL A 339 1.18 -21.66 43.56
C VAL A 339 1.97 -20.69 42.69
N THR A 340 2.46 -21.19 41.55
CA THR A 340 3.19 -20.38 40.55
C THR A 340 2.30 -20.11 39.36
N VAL A 341 2.19 -18.83 38.97
CA VAL A 341 1.45 -18.36 37.79
C VAL A 341 2.45 -17.75 36.80
N PRO A 342 3.04 -18.56 35.90
CA PRO A 342 4.00 -18.08 34.92
C PRO A 342 3.30 -17.30 33.80
N ASN A 343 4.03 -16.34 33.21
CA ASN A 343 3.59 -15.64 32.00
C ASN A 343 3.73 -16.56 30.77
N ARG A 344 2.69 -16.64 29.92
CA ARG A 344 2.77 -17.25 28.59
C ARG A 344 2.90 -16.16 27.54
N GLY A 345 3.87 -16.32 26.66
CA GLY A 345 4.05 -15.38 25.55
C GLY A 345 2.94 -15.46 24.50
N PRO A 346 2.91 -14.46 23.61
CA PRO A 346 1.98 -14.43 22.49
C PRO A 346 2.16 -15.64 21.57
N VAL A 347 1.10 -16.02 20.85
CA VAL A 347 1.12 -17.06 19.83
C VAL A 347 0.57 -16.52 18.51
N VAL A 348 0.98 -17.14 17.40
CA VAL A 348 0.39 -16.87 16.08
C VAL A 348 -1.00 -17.51 16.04
N ALA A 349 -2.04 -16.68 15.93
CA ALA A 349 -3.44 -17.12 15.87
C ALA A 349 -3.89 -17.43 14.44
N GLU A 350 -3.45 -16.60 13.48
CA GLU A 350 -3.75 -16.75 12.05
C GLU A 350 -2.54 -16.29 11.21
N GLU A 351 -2.24 -17.02 10.14
CA GLU A 351 -1.16 -16.66 9.22
C GLU A 351 -1.49 -15.34 8.49
N ILE A 352 -0.50 -14.44 8.38
CA ILE A 352 -0.66 -13.25 7.54
C ILE A 352 -0.42 -13.65 6.07
N PRO A 353 -1.41 -13.47 5.17
CA PRO A 353 -1.24 -13.82 3.77
C PRO A 353 -0.28 -12.86 3.06
N ALA A 354 0.37 -13.36 2.02
CA ALA A 354 1.16 -12.55 1.11
C ALA A 354 0.32 -11.40 0.51
N GLN A 355 0.94 -10.23 0.37
CA GLN A 355 0.30 -9.04 -0.16
C GLN A 355 0.83 -8.73 -1.56
N THR A 356 -0.05 -8.25 -2.44
CA THR A 356 0.34 -7.71 -3.74
C THR A 356 -0.21 -6.30 -3.83
N LEU A 357 0.68 -5.32 -3.92
CA LEU A 357 0.36 -3.89 -3.96
C LEU A 357 1.03 -3.26 -5.17
N TYR A 358 0.44 -2.25 -5.77
CA TYR A 358 1.13 -1.48 -6.80
C TYR A 358 1.91 -0.32 -6.19
N GLN A 359 2.85 0.22 -6.96
CA GLN A 359 3.68 1.33 -6.50
C GLN A 359 2.81 2.53 -6.06
N SER A 360 3.18 3.14 -4.93
CA SER A 360 2.47 4.22 -4.24
C SER A 360 1.12 3.84 -3.62
N GLU A 361 0.71 2.56 -3.64
CA GLU A 361 -0.44 2.09 -2.87
C GLU A 361 -0.05 1.82 -1.41
N THR A 362 -1.06 1.90 -0.55
CA THR A 362 -0.94 1.51 0.85
C THR A 362 -2.02 0.50 1.20
N ALA A 363 -1.68 -0.47 2.06
CA ALA A 363 -2.63 -1.45 2.56
C ALA A 363 -2.60 -1.52 4.09
N PRO A 364 -3.75 -1.28 4.76
CA PRO A 364 -3.89 -1.53 6.19
C PRO A 364 -4.11 -3.02 6.46
N LEU A 365 -3.43 -3.55 7.47
CA LEU A 365 -3.59 -4.89 8.00
C LEU A 365 -3.77 -4.80 9.53
N ASP A 366 -4.88 -5.32 10.04
CA ASP A 366 -5.08 -5.42 11.49
C ASP A 366 -4.37 -6.66 12.03
N LEU A 367 -3.38 -6.45 12.88
CA LEU A 367 -2.59 -7.53 13.48
C LEU A 367 -3.33 -8.22 14.63
N GLY A 368 -4.42 -7.64 15.14
CA GLY A 368 -5.14 -8.15 16.31
C GLY A 368 -5.79 -9.52 16.12
N SER A 369 -6.09 -9.93 14.88
CA SER A 369 -6.57 -11.29 14.57
C SER A 369 -5.45 -12.30 14.31
N HIS A 370 -4.23 -11.83 14.04
CA HIS A 370 -3.11 -12.68 13.65
C HIS A 370 -2.25 -13.14 14.82
N PHE A 371 -2.34 -12.46 15.96
CA PHE A 371 -1.66 -12.81 17.19
C PHE A 371 -2.66 -12.83 18.34
N SER A 372 -2.49 -13.78 19.25
CA SER A 372 -3.27 -13.83 20.48
C SER A 372 -2.36 -14.15 21.65
N ASP A 373 -2.76 -13.67 22.83
CA ASP A 373 -2.07 -13.99 24.07
C ASP A 373 -2.95 -14.94 24.90
N PRO A 374 -2.45 -16.14 25.26
CA PRO A 374 -3.22 -17.09 26.08
C PRO A 374 -3.64 -16.55 27.46
N ASP A 375 -2.92 -15.56 28.01
CA ASP A 375 -3.21 -14.92 29.29
C ASP A 375 -4.08 -13.66 29.12
N GLY A 376 -4.41 -13.29 27.87
CA GLY A 376 -5.21 -12.12 27.53
C GLY A 376 -4.48 -10.79 27.68
N ASP A 377 -3.14 -10.83 27.73
CA ASP A 377 -2.33 -9.62 27.83
C ASP A 377 -2.42 -8.77 26.54
N VAL A 378 -2.31 -7.44 26.72
CA VAL A 378 -2.36 -6.49 25.60
C VAL A 378 -1.03 -6.53 24.86
N LEU A 379 -1.08 -6.86 23.58
CA LEU A 379 0.10 -7.01 22.73
C LEU A 379 0.58 -5.69 22.14
N THR A 380 1.90 -5.56 22.05
CA THR A 380 2.58 -4.50 21.29
C THR A 380 3.22 -5.08 20.03
N TYR A 381 3.20 -4.32 18.94
CA TYR A 381 3.62 -4.81 17.63
C TYR A 381 4.79 -4.02 17.07
N THR A 382 5.71 -4.73 16.44
CA THR A 382 6.77 -4.15 15.60
C THR A 382 6.79 -4.88 14.26
N ALA A 383 7.26 -4.19 13.23
CA ALA A 383 7.38 -4.77 11.90
C ALA A 383 8.67 -4.30 11.25
N GLU A 384 9.42 -5.25 10.69
CA GLU A 384 10.66 -5.00 9.96
C GLU A 384 10.52 -5.55 8.54
N THR A 385 11.23 -4.94 7.59
CA THR A 385 11.19 -5.32 6.17
C THR A 385 12.59 -5.63 5.69
N THR A 386 12.73 -6.64 4.84
CA THR A 386 14.01 -6.95 4.18
C THR A 386 14.44 -5.87 3.19
N ASN A 387 13.49 -5.07 2.68
CA ASN A 387 13.77 -4.00 1.73
C ASN A 387 12.74 -2.87 1.84
N SER A 388 13.09 -1.83 2.61
CA SER A 388 12.25 -0.63 2.78
C SER A 388 12.11 0.22 1.53
N GLY A 389 12.94 -0.01 0.51
CA GLY A 389 12.79 0.61 -0.80
C GLY A 389 11.71 -0.03 -1.68
N VAL A 390 11.22 -1.23 -1.31
CA VAL A 390 10.12 -1.93 -2.01
C VAL A 390 8.83 -1.82 -1.21
N ALA A 391 8.86 -2.19 0.07
CA ALA A 391 7.71 -2.10 0.96
C ALA A 391 8.15 -1.63 2.34
N ARG A 392 7.58 -0.50 2.80
CA ARG A 392 7.84 0.10 4.10
C ARG A 392 6.69 -0.19 5.07
N PRO A 393 6.92 -0.95 6.15
CA PRO A 393 5.92 -1.17 7.19
C PRO A 393 5.87 0.02 8.15
N VAL A 394 4.65 0.42 8.56
CA VAL A 394 4.41 1.42 9.60
C VAL A 394 3.37 0.86 10.57
N VAL A 395 3.75 0.70 11.84
CA VAL A 395 2.86 0.14 12.88
C VAL A 395 2.32 1.25 13.76
N ALA A 396 1.00 1.26 13.97
CA ALA A 396 0.31 2.14 14.90
C ALA A 396 -0.75 1.36 15.69
N GLY A 397 -0.46 1.03 16.95
CA GLY A 397 -1.31 0.14 17.74
C GLY A 397 -1.33 -1.27 17.14
N THR A 398 -2.51 -1.80 16.82
CA THR A 398 -2.67 -3.10 16.12
C THR A 398 -2.61 -2.96 14.61
N LEU A 399 -2.65 -1.74 14.06
CA LEU A 399 -2.71 -1.54 12.61
C LEU A 399 -1.31 -1.47 12.02
N LEU A 400 -1.00 -2.37 11.11
CA LEU A 400 0.15 -2.30 10.22
C LEU A 400 -0.29 -1.68 8.90
N THR A 401 0.28 -0.54 8.53
CA THR A 401 0.16 0.03 7.18
C THR A 401 1.40 -0.35 6.38
N ILE A 402 1.20 -1.01 5.24
CA ILE A 402 2.25 -1.34 4.29
C ILE A 402 2.23 -0.28 3.20
N GLU A 403 3.34 0.44 3.00
CA GLU A 403 3.50 1.42 1.93
C GLU A 403 4.38 0.81 0.82
N ALA A 404 3.83 0.66 -0.39
CA ALA A 404 4.57 0.14 -1.54
C ALA A 404 5.35 1.25 -2.24
N GLU A 405 6.68 1.16 -2.22
CA GLU A 405 7.58 2.26 -2.61
C GLU A 405 8.16 2.05 -4.02
N ALA A 406 8.57 0.83 -4.35
CA ALA A 406 9.13 0.49 -5.65
C ALA A 406 8.93 -0.98 -6.01
N ARG A 407 9.17 -1.31 -7.27
CA ARG A 407 9.02 -2.66 -7.82
C ARG A 407 9.97 -3.66 -7.18
N GLY A 408 9.47 -4.86 -6.94
CA GLY A 408 10.24 -5.97 -6.42
C GLY A 408 9.47 -6.77 -5.38
N GLU A 409 10.21 -7.52 -4.57
CA GLU A 409 9.66 -8.28 -3.45
C GLU A 409 10.37 -7.89 -2.17
N ALA A 410 9.61 -7.78 -1.09
CA ALA A 410 10.10 -7.60 0.26
C ALA A 410 9.40 -8.59 1.18
N THR A 411 10.10 -9.04 2.23
CA THR A 411 9.50 -9.83 3.30
C THR A 411 9.33 -8.94 4.51
N ILE A 412 8.11 -8.87 5.03
CA ILE A 412 7.81 -8.16 6.28
C ILE A 412 7.71 -9.20 7.38
N THR A 413 8.48 -9.01 8.45
CA THR A 413 8.40 -9.79 9.69
C THR A 413 7.70 -8.95 10.74
N VAL A 414 6.57 -9.45 11.24
CA VAL A 414 5.82 -8.82 12.32
C VAL A 414 6.10 -9.58 13.61
N THR A 415 6.38 -8.85 14.68
CA THR A 415 6.61 -9.39 16.02
C THR A 415 5.60 -8.80 17.00
N ALA A 416 4.81 -9.67 17.62
CA ALA A 416 3.94 -9.33 18.73
C ALA A 416 4.64 -9.63 20.05
N THR A 417 4.63 -8.69 20.99
CA THR A 417 5.31 -8.79 22.29
C THR A 417 4.33 -8.46 23.41
N ASP A 418 4.28 -9.31 24.42
CA ASP A 418 3.50 -9.08 25.65
C ASP A 418 4.20 -8.08 26.59
N PRO A 419 3.54 -7.60 27.66
CA PRO A 419 4.17 -6.73 28.66
C PRO A 419 5.31 -7.40 29.45
N GLY A 420 5.39 -8.74 29.45
CA GLY A 420 6.44 -9.53 30.08
C GLY A 420 7.71 -9.68 29.21
N GLY A 421 7.68 -9.21 27.96
CA GLY A 421 8.78 -9.27 27.00
C GLY A 421 8.89 -10.58 26.21
N LEU A 422 7.94 -11.51 26.35
CA LEU A 422 7.87 -12.69 25.49
C LEU A 422 7.20 -12.29 24.16
N SER A 423 7.60 -12.96 23.08
CA SER A 423 7.15 -12.57 21.74
C SER A 423 6.94 -13.76 20.81
N ALA A 424 6.09 -13.53 19.81
CA ALA A 424 5.96 -14.39 18.64
C ALA A 424 6.09 -13.54 17.37
N SER A 425 6.68 -14.14 16.34
CA SER A 425 6.88 -13.48 15.05
C SER A 425 6.41 -14.35 13.91
N GLN A 426 5.91 -13.72 12.85
CA GLN A 426 5.68 -14.37 11.57
C GLN A 426 6.05 -13.43 10.43
N SER A 427 6.35 -13.99 9.27
CA SER A 427 6.79 -13.25 8.10
C SER A 427 5.91 -13.53 6.90
N PHE A 428 5.65 -12.52 6.08
CA PHE A 428 4.90 -12.63 4.84
C PHE A 428 5.56 -11.80 3.73
N THR A 429 5.32 -12.20 2.48
CA THR A 429 5.89 -11.51 1.31
C THR A 429 4.96 -10.40 0.83
N VAL A 430 5.55 -9.27 0.46
CA VAL A 430 4.91 -8.19 -0.27
C VAL A 430 5.55 -8.10 -1.64
N THR A 431 4.75 -8.29 -2.69
CA THR A 431 5.18 -8.17 -4.08
C THR A 431 4.63 -6.88 -4.66
N VAL A 432 5.51 -6.07 -5.23
CA VAL A 432 5.16 -4.85 -5.98
C VAL A 432 5.45 -5.09 -7.45
N PRO A 433 4.46 -5.58 -8.22
CA PRO A 433 4.64 -5.86 -9.64
C PRO A 433 4.68 -4.58 -10.48
N ASN A 434 5.30 -4.67 -11.64
CA ASN A 434 5.23 -3.64 -12.68
C ASN A 434 3.84 -3.60 -13.33
N ARG A 435 3.24 -2.42 -13.49
CA ARG A 435 2.03 -2.24 -14.30
C ARG A 435 2.37 -1.89 -15.74
N ALA A 436 1.64 -2.50 -16.68
CA ALA A 436 1.76 -2.12 -18.07
C ALA A 436 1.32 -0.66 -18.28
N PRO A 437 1.90 0.05 -19.26
CA PRO A 437 1.39 1.33 -19.69
C PRO A 437 -0.06 1.20 -20.15
N THR A 438 -0.76 2.34 -20.19
CA THR A 438 -2.14 2.43 -20.62
C THR A 438 -2.27 3.46 -21.73
N ALA A 439 -3.16 3.18 -22.69
CA ALA A 439 -3.58 4.17 -23.68
C ALA A 439 -4.60 5.11 -23.01
N THR A 440 -4.24 6.38 -22.83
CA THR A 440 -5.08 7.37 -22.13
C THR A 440 -6.00 8.08 -23.11
N ASP A 441 -5.42 8.84 -24.04
CA ASP A 441 -6.14 9.59 -25.05
C ASP A 441 -5.97 8.96 -26.43
N PRO A 442 -7.06 8.84 -27.23
CA PRO A 442 -6.97 8.34 -28.59
C PRO A 442 -6.11 9.25 -29.47
N ILE A 443 -5.19 8.66 -30.23
CA ILE A 443 -4.41 9.40 -31.23
C ILE A 443 -5.35 9.79 -32.40
N PRO A 444 -5.52 11.08 -32.73
CA PRO A 444 -6.44 11.50 -33.78
C PRO A 444 -5.96 11.08 -35.17
N GLU A 445 -6.91 10.82 -36.07
CA GLU A 445 -6.63 10.56 -37.48
C GLU A 445 -5.89 11.74 -38.13
N GLN A 446 -4.98 11.43 -39.05
CA GLN A 446 -4.14 12.43 -39.70
C GLN A 446 -4.42 12.52 -41.20
N THR A 447 -4.49 13.75 -41.71
CA THR A 447 -4.41 14.00 -43.15
C THR A 447 -3.12 14.75 -43.45
N ILE A 448 -2.24 14.14 -44.25
CA ILE A 448 -0.90 14.67 -44.50
C ILE A 448 -0.69 14.90 -46.00
N ARG A 449 0.28 15.75 -46.35
CA ARG A 449 0.55 16.18 -47.74
C ARG A 449 1.97 15.79 -48.16
N SER A 450 2.16 15.57 -49.46
CA SER A 450 3.50 15.37 -50.02
C SER A 450 4.39 16.59 -49.75
N GLY A 451 5.64 16.35 -49.35
CA GLY A 451 6.64 17.40 -49.06
C GLY A 451 6.59 18.03 -47.67
N GLN A 452 5.57 17.75 -46.84
CA GLN A 452 5.48 18.27 -45.46
C GLN A 452 5.34 17.12 -44.45
N PRO A 453 6.33 16.88 -43.58
CA PRO A 453 6.20 15.90 -42.50
C PRO A 453 5.23 16.40 -41.43
N THR A 454 4.42 15.49 -40.88
CA THR A 454 3.54 15.75 -39.72
C THR A 454 4.12 15.05 -38.50
N THR A 455 4.18 15.74 -37.37
CA THR A 455 4.67 15.20 -36.10
C THR A 455 3.54 15.08 -35.08
N ILE A 456 3.51 13.99 -34.33
CA ILE A 456 2.58 13.74 -33.23
C ILE A 456 3.41 13.48 -31.97
N ASP A 457 3.11 14.18 -30.88
CA ASP A 457 3.67 13.86 -29.57
C ASP A 457 2.81 12.81 -28.88
N LEU A 458 3.42 11.69 -28.48
CA LEU A 458 2.75 10.55 -27.86
C LEU A 458 2.58 10.70 -26.34
N SER A 459 3.19 11.72 -25.73
CA SER A 459 3.20 11.93 -24.28
C SER A 459 1.79 12.04 -23.66
N ALA A 460 0.84 12.61 -24.39
CA ALA A 460 -0.56 12.72 -23.94
C ALA A 460 -1.39 11.45 -24.19
N HIS A 461 -0.92 10.56 -25.05
CA HIS A 461 -1.68 9.40 -25.54
C HIS A 461 -1.36 8.11 -24.80
N PHE A 462 -0.27 8.07 -24.04
CA PHE A 462 0.09 6.93 -23.21
C PHE A 462 0.55 7.40 -21.84
N ALA A 463 0.10 6.73 -20.80
CA ALA A 463 0.58 6.96 -19.44
C ALA A 463 0.91 5.63 -18.77
N ASP A 464 2.00 5.62 -18.01
CA ASP A 464 2.34 4.52 -17.15
C ASP A 464 1.77 4.76 -15.75
N PRO A 465 0.96 3.83 -15.20
CA PRO A 465 0.41 3.98 -13.85
C PRO A 465 1.46 4.09 -12.74
N ASP A 466 2.68 3.58 -12.96
CA ASP A 466 3.80 3.67 -12.02
C ASP A 466 4.68 4.92 -12.25
N GLY A 467 4.36 5.74 -13.26
CA GLY A 467 5.13 6.94 -13.60
C GLY A 467 6.41 6.66 -14.38
N ASP A 468 6.56 5.44 -14.90
CA ASP A 468 7.73 5.01 -15.66
C ASP A 468 7.89 5.73 -17.01
N ALA A 469 9.15 5.91 -17.42
CA ALA A 469 9.47 6.52 -18.70
C ALA A 469 9.21 5.54 -19.86
N LEU A 470 8.30 5.91 -20.76
CA LEU A 470 7.90 5.07 -21.89
C LEU A 470 8.80 5.22 -23.11
N SER A 471 9.06 4.09 -23.77
CA SER A 471 9.68 4.01 -25.08
C SER A 471 8.63 3.70 -26.14
N TYR A 472 8.80 4.20 -27.37
CA TYR A 472 7.77 4.11 -28.40
C TYR A 472 8.30 3.50 -29.69
N MET A 473 7.47 2.66 -30.31
CA MET A 473 7.66 2.16 -31.68
C MET A 473 6.40 2.44 -32.48
N ALA A 474 6.55 2.82 -33.75
CA ALA A 474 5.41 3.04 -34.62
C ALA A 474 5.62 2.42 -36.01
N ARG A 475 4.57 1.83 -36.57
CA ARG A 475 4.62 1.14 -37.87
C ARG A 475 3.36 1.46 -38.68
N ALA A 476 3.55 1.83 -39.94
CA ALA A 476 2.45 1.91 -40.90
C ALA A 476 2.14 0.51 -41.46
N SER A 477 0.86 0.18 -41.57
CA SER A 477 0.41 -1.05 -42.27
C SER A 477 0.81 -1.05 -43.75
N SER A 478 0.99 0.14 -44.35
CA SER A 478 1.55 0.33 -45.68
C SER A 478 2.63 1.41 -45.69
N SER A 479 3.90 0.98 -45.66
CA SER A 479 5.07 1.87 -45.72
C SER A 479 5.25 2.53 -47.09
N THR A 480 4.51 2.11 -48.12
CA THR A 480 4.49 2.76 -49.44
C THR A 480 3.61 4.00 -49.44
N VAL A 481 2.61 4.10 -48.56
CA VAL A 481 1.71 5.26 -48.42
C VAL A 481 2.32 6.28 -47.46
N VAL A 482 2.75 5.84 -46.27
CA VAL A 482 3.35 6.71 -45.24
C VAL A 482 4.63 6.10 -44.69
N GLY A 483 5.72 6.87 -44.69
CA GLY A 483 6.91 6.59 -43.91
C GLY A 483 6.73 7.05 -42.46
N VAL A 484 7.07 6.18 -41.50
CA VAL A 484 6.95 6.46 -40.06
C VAL A 484 8.34 6.41 -39.44
N THR A 485 8.65 7.36 -38.57
CA THR A 485 9.88 7.36 -37.77
C THR A 485 9.57 7.88 -36.37
N VAL A 486 10.16 7.26 -35.35
CA VAL A 486 9.96 7.64 -33.94
C VAL A 486 11.26 8.17 -33.36
N ARG A 487 11.20 9.29 -32.64
CA ARG A 487 12.33 9.85 -31.89
C ARG A 487 11.84 10.37 -30.55
N GLY A 488 12.25 9.73 -29.46
CA GLY A 488 11.70 10.02 -28.13
C GLY A 488 10.18 9.77 -28.12
N THR A 489 9.41 10.75 -27.67
CA THR A 489 7.94 10.71 -27.67
C THR A 489 7.32 11.11 -29.01
N THR A 490 8.10 11.57 -30.00
CA THR A 490 7.55 12.13 -31.23
C THR A 490 7.53 11.11 -32.37
N VAL A 491 6.35 10.89 -32.96
CA VAL A 491 6.17 10.17 -34.22
C VAL A 491 6.17 11.17 -35.37
N THR A 492 7.03 10.96 -36.36
CA THR A 492 7.06 11.72 -37.61
C THR A 492 6.49 10.88 -38.74
N LEU A 493 5.46 11.42 -39.41
CA LEU A 493 4.80 10.85 -40.57
C LEU A 493 5.24 11.60 -41.83
N ARG A 494 5.62 10.86 -42.87
CA ARG A 494 5.99 11.41 -44.18
C ARG A 494 5.15 10.77 -45.27
N ALA A 495 4.41 11.58 -46.00
CA ALA A 495 3.69 11.11 -47.19
C ALA A 495 4.69 10.53 -48.22
N ARG A 496 4.34 9.38 -48.80
CA ARG A 496 5.11 8.71 -49.87
C ARG A 496 4.25 8.47 -51.10
N ALA A 497 3.00 8.04 -50.91
CA ALA A 497 2.03 7.86 -51.99
C ALA A 497 0.63 8.17 -51.49
N LYS A 498 -0.27 8.52 -52.41
CA LYS A 498 -1.69 8.74 -52.11
C LYS A 498 -2.37 7.49 -51.57
N GLY A 499 -3.39 7.71 -50.75
CA GLY A 499 -4.19 6.64 -50.15
C GLY A 499 -4.22 6.71 -48.63
N THR A 500 -4.86 5.73 -48.02
CA THR A 500 -5.05 5.65 -46.57
C THR A 500 -4.34 4.42 -46.02
N THR A 501 -3.61 4.59 -44.92
CA THR A 501 -2.97 3.51 -44.16
C THR A 501 -3.27 3.67 -42.68
N ARG A 502 -3.17 2.60 -41.90
CA ARG A 502 -3.22 2.68 -40.43
C ARG A 502 -1.79 2.73 -39.89
N VAL A 503 -1.55 3.55 -38.87
CA VAL A 503 -0.30 3.55 -38.11
C VAL A 503 -0.60 2.97 -36.73
N SER A 504 0.09 1.90 -36.33
CA SER A 504 0.08 1.43 -34.95
C SER A 504 1.26 2.02 -34.19
N VAL A 505 1.02 2.38 -32.94
CA VAL A 505 1.99 2.88 -31.99
C VAL A 505 1.95 1.96 -30.78
N THR A 506 3.10 1.41 -30.41
CA THR A 506 3.31 0.59 -29.21
C THR A 506 4.14 1.42 -28.25
N ALA A 507 3.61 1.68 -27.06
CA ALA A 507 4.34 2.21 -25.92
C ALA A 507 4.82 1.04 -25.05
N THR A 508 6.07 1.08 -24.60
CA THR A 508 6.72 0.02 -23.84
C THR A 508 7.43 0.62 -22.63
N ASP A 509 7.11 0.12 -21.45
CA ASP A 509 7.79 0.49 -20.21
C ASP A 509 9.19 -0.16 -20.12
N PRO A 510 10.05 0.24 -19.16
CA PRO A 510 11.34 -0.38 -18.90
C PRO A 510 11.28 -1.87 -18.52
N GLY A 511 10.13 -2.36 -18.03
CA GLY A 511 9.89 -3.77 -17.70
C GLY A 511 9.47 -4.63 -18.90
N GLY A 512 9.27 -4.02 -20.08
CA GLY A 512 8.88 -4.67 -21.32
C GLY A 512 7.38 -4.88 -21.52
N LEU A 513 6.52 -4.38 -20.61
CA LEU A 513 5.07 -4.43 -20.82
C LEU A 513 4.64 -3.31 -21.76
N THR A 514 3.53 -3.52 -22.47
CA THR A 514 3.18 -2.67 -23.61
C THR A 514 1.71 -2.26 -23.67
N ALA A 515 1.45 -1.08 -24.21
CA ALA A 515 0.15 -0.60 -24.65
C ALA A 515 0.19 -0.24 -26.13
N GLU A 516 -0.91 -0.48 -26.85
CA GLU A 516 -0.99 -0.19 -28.29
C GLU A 516 -2.17 0.71 -28.61
N GLN A 517 -1.95 1.62 -29.56
CA GLN A 517 -2.99 2.39 -30.22
C GLN A 517 -2.79 2.37 -31.73
N SER A 518 -3.86 2.58 -32.49
CA SER A 518 -3.75 2.73 -33.94
C SER A 518 -4.69 3.77 -34.49
N PHE A 519 -4.21 4.54 -35.47
CA PHE A 519 -4.96 5.65 -36.08
C PHE A 519 -4.81 5.64 -37.61
N ALA A 520 -5.81 6.18 -38.30
CA ALA A 520 -5.76 6.29 -39.76
C ALA A 520 -4.93 7.50 -40.19
N VAL A 521 -4.17 7.33 -41.27
CA VAL A 521 -3.42 8.39 -41.94
C VAL A 521 -3.78 8.38 -43.41
N THR A 522 -4.30 9.50 -43.90
CA THR A 522 -4.68 9.69 -45.30
C THR A 522 -3.72 10.68 -45.97
N VAL A 523 -3.12 10.25 -47.08
CA VAL A 523 -2.37 11.12 -47.99
C VAL A 523 -3.32 11.55 -49.09
N ALA A 524 -3.74 12.81 -49.06
CA ALA A 524 -4.71 13.35 -50.01
C ALA A 524 -4.09 13.55 -51.41
N ASN A 525 -4.86 13.22 -52.44
CA ASN A 525 -4.55 13.50 -53.85
C ASN A 525 -4.94 14.95 -54.20
N ARG A 526 -4.06 15.71 -54.83
CA ARG A 526 -4.27 17.12 -55.19
C ARG A 526 -4.46 17.25 -56.70
N ALA A 527 -5.30 18.20 -57.08
CA ALA A 527 -5.53 18.49 -58.48
C ALA A 527 -4.26 19.00 -59.18
N PRO A 528 -4.12 18.75 -60.49
CA PRO A 528 -3.12 19.41 -61.31
C PRO A 528 -3.24 20.94 -61.20
N THR A 529 -2.16 21.64 -61.50
CA THR A 529 -2.13 23.11 -61.51
C THR A 529 -1.68 23.63 -62.86
N ALA A 530 -2.25 24.75 -63.31
CA ALA A 530 -1.80 25.43 -64.51
C ALA A 530 -0.43 26.08 -64.28
N VAL A 531 0.49 25.90 -65.23
CA VAL A 531 1.84 26.48 -65.22
C VAL A 531 2.03 27.30 -66.48
N GLY A 532 2.51 28.54 -66.35
CA GLY A 532 2.60 29.48 -67.48
C GLY A 532 1.23 29.86 -68.07
N ARG A 533 1.24 30.46 -69.26
CA ARG A 533 0.04 30.85 -70.02
C ARG A 533 0.05 30.17 -71.39
N LEU A 534 -1.05 29.52 -71.76
CA LEU A 534 -1.25 28.99 -73.11
C LEU A 534 -1.30 30.14 -74.14
N PRO A 535 -0.42 30.16 -75.18
CA PRO A 535 -0.33 31.28 -76.12
C PRO A 535 -1.42 31.23 -77.18
N ASP A 536 -1.85 32.41 -77.65
CA ASP A 536 -2.81 32.54 -78.75
C ASP A 536 -2.24 32.00 -80.06
N LEU A 537 -3.07 31.30 -80.82
CA LEU A 537 -2.67 30.55 -82.01
C LEU A 537 -3.30 31.14 -83.26
N THR A 538 -2.50 31.33 -84.30
CA THR A 538 -3.00 31.55 -85.67
C THR A 538 -2.62 30.35 -86.52
N ILE A 539 -3.56 29.86 -87.32
CA ILE A 539 -3.39 28.71 -88.22
C ILE A 539 -4.04 29.01 -89.57
N VAL A 540 -3.44 28.50 -90.65
CA VAL A 540 -4.04 28.64 -91.98
C VAL A 540 -5.12 27.56 -92.15
N ARG A 541 -6.16 27.90 -92.90
CA ARG A 541 -7.22 26.98 -93.28
C ARG A 541 -6.63 25.73 -93.95
N ASP A 542 -7.15 24.57 -93.58
CA ASP A 542 -6.76 23.23 -94.05
C ASP A 542 -5.34 22.81 -93.66
N GLU A 543 -4.67 23.56 -92.76
CA GLU A 543 -3.37 23.19 -92.19
C GLU A 543 -3.50 22.67 -90.76
N ASN A 544 -2.48 21.91 -90.35
CA ASN A 544 -2.31 21.38 -89.01
C ASN A 544 -1.13 22.08 -88.32
N ARG A 545 -1.33 22.48 -87.07
CA ARG A 545 -0.26 22.97 -86.18
C ARG A 545 -0.20 22.09 -84.94
N THR A 546 0.99 21.62 -84.59
CA THR A 546 1.21 20.85 -83.36
C THR A 546 1.82 21.72 -82.28
N LEU A 547 1.36 21.54 -81.03
CA LEU A 547 1.85 22.22 -79.84
C LEU A 547 2.10 21.19 -78.73
N ARG A 548 3.28 21.25 -78.12
CA ARG A 548 3.60 20.44 -76.93
C ARG A 548 2.93 21.06 -75.70
N ILE A 549 2.08 20.30 -75.02
CA ILE A 549 1.23 20.79 -73.92
C ILE A 549 1.70 20.40 -72.52
N SER A 550 2.72 19.53 -72.40
CA SER A 550 3.26 19.09 -71.10
C SER A 550 3.84 20.22 -70.23
N GLY A 551 4.23 21.35 -70.83
CA GLY A 551 4.80 22.49 -70.11
C GLY A 551 3.77 23.40 -69.44
N TYR A 552 2.48 23.22 -69.74
CA TYR A 552 1.42 24.14 -69.27
C TYR A 552 0.67 23.65 -68.02
N PHE A 553 0.97 22.45 -67.52
CA PHE A 553 0.38 21.93 -66.30
C PHE A 553 1.41 21.16 -65.51
N SER A 554 1.33 21.24 -64.18
CA SER A 554 2.14 20.44 -63.27
C SER A 554 1.25 19.87 -62.17
N ASP A 555 1.46 18.59 -61.87
CA ASP A 555 0.81 17.95 -60.74
C ASP A 555 1.64 18.12 -59.46
N PRO A 556 1.08 18.68 -58.37
CA PRO A 556 1.81 18.84 -57.11
C PRO A 556 2.26 17.53 -56.46
N ASP A 557 1.61 16.40 -56.77
CA ASP A 557 1.94 15.06 -56.26
C ASP A 557 2.85 14.28 -57.23
N GLY A 558 3.19 14.87 -58.38
CA GLY A 558 4.05 14.26 -59.39
C GLY A 558 3.33 13.21 -60.25
N ASP A 559 2.00 13.18 -60.19
CA ASP A 559 1.19 12.26 -60.98
C ASP A 559 1.29 12.56 -62.49
N ALA A 560 1.25 11.51 -63.31
CA ALA A 560 1.21 11.64 -64.76
C ALA A 560 -0.14 12.21 -65.20
N LEU A 561 -0.10 13.31 -65.95
CA LEU A 561 -1.29 14.02 -66.40
C LEU A 561 -1.82 13.47 -67.74
N ASN A 562 -3.13 13.28 -67.80
CA ASN A 562 -3.85 13.06 -69.05
C ASN A 562 -4.42 14.40 -69.56
N TYR A 563 -4.38 14.61 -70.87
CA TYR A 563 -4.79 15.89 -71.47
C TYR A 563 -5.97 15.72 -72.42
N SER A 564 -6.87 16.70 -72.40
CA SER A 564 -7.95 16.82 -73.38
C SER A 564 -8.09 18.27 -73.83
N ALA A 565 -8.50 18.49 -75.07
CA ALA A 565 -8.70 19.82 -75.61
C ALA A 565 -10.00 19.89 -76.41
N ALA A 566 -10.63 21.05 -76.38
CA ALA A 566 -11.81 21.35 -77.17
C ALA A 566 -11.74 22.80 -77.65
N THR A 567 -12.34 23.09 -78.80
CA THR A 567 -12.62 24.44 -79.25
C THR A 567 -14.08 24.77 -78.97
N ALA A 568 -14.38 26.03 -78.69
CA ALA A 568 -15.75 26.50 -78.49
C ALA A 568 -16.58 26.34 -79.78
N ASP A 569 -15.94 26.45 -80.94
CA ASP A 569 -16.55 26.22 -82.25
C ASP A 569 -15.65 25.30 -83.13
N PRO A 570 -15.97 24.00 -83.21
CA PRO A 570 -15.22 23.04 -84.02
C PRO A 570 -15.43 23.20 -85.53
N ALA A 571 -16.34 24.08 -85.98
CA ALA A 571 -16.45 24.44 -87.40
C ALA A 571 -15.37 25.44 -87.83
N ILE A 572 -14.82 26.23 -86.89
CA ILE A 572 -13.71 27.15 -87.13
C ILE A 572 -12.40 26.39 -87.07
N ALA A 573 -12.13 25.69 -85.97
CA ALA A 573 -10.94 24.87 -85.83
C ALA A 573 -11.21 23.61 -85.02
N ARG A 574 -10.63 22.48 -85.45
CA ARG A 574 -10.72 21.20 -84.74
C ARG A 574 -9.43 20.94 -83.98
N VAL A 575 -9.55 20.25 -82.86
CA VAL A 575 -8.41 19.86 -82.05
C VAL A 575 -8.43 18.38 -81.73
N SER A 576 -7.24 17.80 -81.64
CA SER A 576 -7.04 16.44 -81.14
C SER A 576 -5.80 16.41 -80.26
N VAL A 577 -5.84 15.59 -79.21
CA VAL A 577 -4.71 15.42 -78.29
C VAL A 577 -4.24 13.97 -78.38
N SER A 578 -2.93 13.79 -78.56
CA SER A 578 -2.27 12.49 -78.50
C SER A 578 -1.09 12.59 -77.54
N GLY A 579 -1.20 11.94 -76.38
CA GLY A 579 -0.25 12.11 -75.28
C GLY A 579 -0.13 13.57 -74.85
N ALA A 580 1.10 14.11 -74.91
CA ALA A 580 1.40 15.51 -74.56
C ALA A 580 1.46 16.45 -75.77
N SER A 581 0.90 16.05 -76.91
CA SER A 581 0.88 16.85 -78.15
C SER A 581 -0.56 17.19 -78.54
N LEU A 582 -0.85 18.49 -78.61
CA LEU A 582 -2.09 19.03 -79.17
C LEU A 582 -1.89 19.28 -80.66
N THR A 583 -2.76 18.73 -81.49
CA THR A 583 -2.85 19.09 -82.92
C THR A 583 -4.09 19.93 -83.14
N VAL A 584 -3.90 21.11 -83.74
CA VAL A 584 -4.95 22.05 -84.12
C VAL A 584 -5.06 22.05 -85.64
N THR A 585 -6.28 21.94 -86.17
CA THR A 585 -6.58 21.96 -87.61
C THR A 585 -7.48 23.14 -87.91
N GLY A 586 -7.05 24.05 -88.79
CA GLY A 586 -7.89 25.14 -89.27
C GLY A 586 -8.94 24.61 -90.26
N VAL A 587 -10.22 24.90 -90.04
CA VAL A 587 -11.32 24.39 -90.90
C VAL A 587 -11.97 25.52 -91.68
N THR A 588 -12.43 26.54 -90.98
CA THR A 588 -13.06 27.73 -91.57
C THR A 588 -12.43 28.97 -90.99
N VAL A 589 -12.24 30.00 -91.81
CA VAL A 589 -11.71 31.30 -91.36
C VAL A 589 -12.62 31.87 -90.28
N GLY A 590 -12.04 32.28 -89.16
CA GLY A 590 -12.76 32.77 -87.98
C GLY A 590 -11.92 32.69 -86.71
N GLU A 591 -12.51 33.08 -85.58
CA GLU A 591 -11.89 33.01 -84.25
C GLU A 591 -12.69 32.10 -83.34
N THR A 592 -12.01 31.26 -82.57
CA THR A 592 -12.62 30.38 -81.57
C THR A 592 -11.73 30.29 -80.33
N THR A 593 -12.30 29.97 -79.18
CA THR A 593 -11.51 29.73 -77.96
C THR A 593 -11.13 28.26 -77.85
N LEU A 594 -9.84 28.01 -77.65
CA LEU A 594 -9.30 26.70 -77.27
C LEU A 594 -9.33 26.56 -75.75
N THR A 595 -9.95 25.48 -75.25
CA THR A 595 -9.89 25.05 -73.85
C THR A 595 -9.05 23.79 -73.76
N LEU A 596 -8.02 23.81 -72.91
CA LEU A 596 -7.14 22.69 -72.62
C LEU A 596 -7.32 22.28 -71.15
N THR A 597 -7.53 20.99 -70.92
CA THR A 597 -7.75 20.40 -69.58
C THR A 597 -6.69 19.35 -69.30
N ALA A 598 -6.00 19.45 -68.17
CA ALA A 598 -5.19 18.38 -67.60
C ALA A 598 -5.97 17.68 -66.49
N THR A 599 -5.83 16.35 -66.42
CA THR A 599 -6.51 15.49 -65.46
C THR A 599 -5.51 14.53 -64.85
N ASP A 600 -5.44 14.46 -63.53
CA ASP A 600 -4.64 13.45 -62.84
C ASP A 600 -5.31 12.05 -62.90
N PRO A 601 -4.62 10.98 -62.50
CA PRO A 601 -5.22 9.64 -62.41
C PRO A 601 -6.33 9.52 -61.34
N GLY A 602 -6.45 10.49 -60.42
CA GLY A 602 -7.51 10.60 -59.42
C GLY A 602 -8.79 11.27 -59.95
N GLY A 603 -8.78 11.77 -61.18
CA GLY A 603 -9.91 12.44 -61.82
C GLY A 603 -10.03 13.94 -61.49
N LEU A 604 -9.09 14.52 -60.75
CA LEU A 604 -9.05 15.96 -60.49
C LEU A 604 -8.43 16.70 -61.67
N THR A 605 -8.90 17.92 -61.96
CA THR A 605 -8.56 18.62 -63.20
C THR A 605 -8.12 20.07 -63.00
N ALA A 606 -7.35 20.58 -63.98
CA ALA A 606 -7.10 22.00 -64.18
C ALA A 606 -7.28 22.38 -65.65
N THR A 607 -7.74 23.60 -65.91
CA THR A 607 -8.04 24.09 -67.26
C THR A 607 -7.31 25.38 -67.58
N GLN A 608 -6.98 25.58 -68.86
CA GLN A 608 -6.51 26.83 -69.43
C GLN A 608 -7.23 27.11 -70.75
N THR A 609 -7.37 28.39 -71.10
CA THR A 609 -7.99 28.85 -72.35
C THR A 609 -7.06 29.75 -73.14
N SER A 610 -7.22 29.76 -74.47
CA SER A 610 -6.46 30.63 -75.39
C SER A 610 -7.27 30.93 -76.66
N GLN A 611 -6.99 32.06 -77.31
CA GLN A 611 -7.64 32.43 -78.57
C GLN A 611 -6.99 31.73 -79.77
N LEU A 612 -7.82 31.21 -80.68
CA LEU A 612 -7.40 30.51 -81.88
C LEU A 612 -8.04 31.14 -83.12
N ARG A 613 -7.21 31.65 -84.04
CA ARG A 613 -7.63 32.32 -85.27
C ARG A 613 -7.24 31.51 -86.50
N VAL A 614 -8.18 31.28 -87.41
CA VAL A 614 -7.96 30.60 -88.69
C VAL A 614 -7.98 31.63 -89.84
N ILE A 615 -6.97 31.62 -90.70
CA ILE A 615 -6.80 32.56 -91.83
C ILE A 615 -6.65 31.84 -93.18
N ASN A 616 -6.82 32.53 -94.32
CA ASN A 616 -6.57 31.97 -95.66
C ASN A 616 -5.10 32.10 -96.09
N ARG A 617 -4.62 31.18 -96.94
CA ARG A 617 -3.31 31.25 -97.60
C ARG A 617 -3.30 32.40 -98.62
N ARG A 618 -2.33 33.33 -98.55
CA ARG A 618 -2.09 34.33 -99.62
C ARG A 618 -1.19 33.67 -100.69
N GLY A 619 -1.52 33.86 -101.98
CA GLY A 619 -0.88 33.18 -103.12
C GLY A 619 0.32 33.93 -103.69
N SER A 620 1.27 33.16 -104.23
CA SER A 620 2.54 33.54 -104.86
C SER A 620 2.37 34.11 -106.27
N GLY A 621 3.09 35.19 -106.57
CA GLY A 621 3.21 35.73 -107.94
C GLY A 621 3.59 37.22 -108.06
N GLY A 622 3.99 37.88 -106.99
CA GLY A 622 4.48 39.26 -107.04
C GLY A 622 5.17 39.66 -105.74
N PHE A 623 6.05 40.67 -105.82
CA PHE A 623 6.94 41.08 -104.73
C PHE A 623 6.24 41.20 -103.38
N SER A 624 6.76 40.49 -102.38
CA SER A 624 6.19 40.39 -101.04
C SER A 624 7.23 40.61 -99.93
N LEU A 625 6.83 41.39 -98.92
CA LEU A 625 7.61 41.62 -97.72
C LEU A 625 6.98 40.82 -96.57
N SER A 626 7.65 39.74 -96.18
CA SER A 626 7.22 38.90 -95.07
C SER A 626 7.66 39.50 -93.74
N ILE A 627 6.75 40.18 -93.04
CA ILE A 627 7.08 40.88 -91.79
C ILE A 627 6.93 39.97 -90.56
N GLU A 628 8.03 39.80 -89.82
CA GLU A 628 8.07 39.07 -88.56
C GLU A 628 8.24 40.03 -87.37
N TYR A 629 7.14 40.28 -86.66
CA TYR A 629 7.16 41.20 -85.53
C TYR A 629 7.60 40.53 -84.23
N LEU A 630 8.72 41.02 -83.68
CA LEU A 630 9.23 40.64 -82.37
C LEU A 630 8.28 41.11 -81.25
N SER A 631 8.38 40.51 -80.07
CA SER A 631 7.53 40.86 -78.92
C SER A 631 7.65 42.32 -78.49
N SER A 632 8.76 42.99 -78.82
CA SER A 632 8.98 44.40 -78.50
C SER A 632 8.27 45.37 -79.46
N ALA A 633 7.79 44.94 -80.63
CA ALA A 633 7.08 45.82 -81.56
C ALA A 633 5.64 46.13 -81.07
N THR A 634 5.33 47.41 -80.89
CA THR A 634 4.00 47.91 -80.48
C THR A 634 2.96 47.76 -81.59
N SER A 635 1.67 47.86 -81.25
CA SER A 635 0.57 47.81 -82.23
C SER A 635 0.63 48.94 -83.27
N ALA A 636 1.09 50.12 -82.86
CA ALA A 636 1.26 51.26 -83.77
C ALA A 636 2.43 51.04 -84.75
N VAL A 637 3.56 50.51 -84.28
CA VAL A 637 4.69 50.11 -85.13
C VAL A 637 4.25 49.06 -86.16
N ARG A 638 3.50 48.04 -85.72
CA ARG A 638 2.96 47.01 -86.62
C ARG A 638 2.08 47.62 -87.72
N THR A 639 1.16 48.49 -87.34
CA THR A 639 0.27 49.16 -88.31
C THR A 639 1.04 50.03 -89.30
N ALA A 640 2.04 50.77 -88.82
CA ALA A 640 2.87 51.64 -89.64
C ALA A 640 3.74 50.86 -90.64
N VAL A 641 4.37 49.77 -90.18
CA VAL A 641 5.20 48.90 -91.02
C VAL A 641 4.36 48.14 -92.03
N ASP A 642 3.21 47.58 -91.66
CA ASP A 642 2.31 46.92 -92.61
C ASP A 642 1.88 47.89 -93.73
N GLY A 643 1.58 49.15 -93.38
CA GLY A 643 1.24 50.18 -94.37
C GLY A 643 2.40 50.57 -95.29
N ALA A 644 3.61 50.69 -94.74
CA ALA A 644 4.82 50.97 -95.50
C ALA A 644 5.24 49.80 -96.40
N ALA A 645 5.10 48.56 -95.92
CA ALA A 645 5.36 47.35 -96.69
C ALA A 645 4.41 47.26 -97.88
N ALA A 646 3.11 47.44 -97.66
CA ALA A 646 2.12 47.44 -98.75
C ALA A 646 2.40 48.54 -99.80
N ARG A 647 2.91 49.70 -99.37
CA ARG A 647 3.34 50.77 -100.28
C ARG A 647 4.51 50.31 -101.17
N TRP A 648 5.54 49.70 -100.59
CA TRP A 648 6.67 49.15 -101.34
C TRP A 648 6.27 47.98 -102.25
N GLU A 649 5.48 47.03 -101.77
CA GLU A 649 4.96 45.90 -102.56
C GLU A 649 4.16 46.38 -103.78
N SER A 650 3.36 47.45 -103.65
CA SER A 650 2.63 48.01 -104.79
C SER A 650 3.55 48.56 -105.88
N ILE A 651 4.63 49.25 -105.48
CA ILE A 651 5.63 49.84 -106.38
C ILE A 651 6.48 48.75 -107.03
N LEU A 652 6.79 47.69 -106.28
CA LEU A 652 7.67 46.62 -106.70
C LEU A 652 6.94 45.38 -107.20
N SER A 653 5.61 45.43 -107.40
CA SER A 653 4.75 44.28 -107.69
C SER A 653 5.17 43.37 -108.86
N ALA A 654 6.01 43.85 -109.77
CA ALA A 654 6.58 43.06 -110.88
C ALA A 654 8.02 42.57 -110.63
N THR A 655 8.58 42.84 -109.45
CA THR A 655 9.82 42.25 -108.95
C THR A 655 9.48 40.88 -108.38
N ASP A 656 10.38 39.93 -108.60
CA ASP A 656 10.26 38.55 -108.13
C ASP A 656 11.68 38.05 -107.90
N PHE A 657 12.06 37.87 -106.64
CA PHE A 657 13.34 37.29 -106.26
C PHE A 657 13.21 35.78 -106.09
N ALA A 658 14.32 35.06 -106.25
CA ALA A 658 14.30 33.62 -106.07
C ALA A 658 13.88 33.25 -104.63
N ASP A 659 12.84 32.44 -104.51
CA ASP A 659 12.44 31.83 -103.24
C ASP A 659 13.62 31.07 -102.62
N ALA A 660 13.77 31.17 -101.31
CA ALA A 660 14.76 30.42 -100.55
C ALA A 660 14.17 29.94 -99.23
N THR A 661 14.64 28.81 -98.70
CA THR A 661 14.28 28.34 -97.35
C THR A 661 15.53 28.20 -96.51
N ALA A 662 15.63 28.93 -95.39
CA ALA A 662 16.81 28.89 -94.54
C ALA A 662 17.08 27.46 -94.01
N ASN A 663 18.17 26.83 -94.44
CA ASN A 663 18.56 25.48 -94.02
C ASN A 663 19.48 25.47 -92.80
N SER A 664 19.94 26.64 -92.34
CA SER A 664 20.77 26.80 -91.16
C SER A 664 20.21 27.92 -90.29
N ALA A 665 20.17 27.69 -88.98
CA ALA A 665 19.78 28.73 -88.04
C ALA A 665 20.93 29.71 -87.82
N PHE A 666 20.63 31.00 -87.83
CA PHE A 666 21.58 32.07 -87.47
C PHE A 666 20.85 33.22 -86.80
N THR A 667 21.58 34.01 -86.01
CA THR A 667 21.03 35.16 -85.29
C THR A 667 21.58 36.44 -85.88
N CYS A 668 20.68 37.36 -86.18
CA CYS A 668 20.99 38.73 -86.57
C CYS A 668 20.72 39.65 -85.39
N THR A 669 21.67 40.51 -85.04
CA THR A 669 21.52 41.47 -83.94
C THR A 669 21.77 42.87 -84.46
N LEU A 670 20.78 43.75 -84.28
CA LEU A 670 20.87 45.17 -84.58
C LEU A 670 20.47 45.94 -83.33
N ARG A 671 21.30 46.88 -82.87
CA ARG A 671 21.03 47.75 -81.70
C ARG A 671 20.48 46.98 -80.47
N GLY A 672 21.07 45.82 -80.16
CA GLY A 672 20.67 44.97 -79.02
C GLY A 672 19.42 44.11 -79.24
N VAL A 673 18.66 44.33 -80.31
CA VAL A 673 17.52 43.50 -80.71
C VAL A 673 18.03 42.33 -81.55
N SER A 674 17.79 41.12 -81.07
CA SER A 674 18.22 39.89 -81.75
C SER A 674 17.05 39.17 -82.38
N TYR A 675 17.19 38.85 -83.66
CA TYR A 675 16.28 38.02 -84.42
C TYR A 675 16.97 36.71 -84.80
N THR A 676 16.36 35.57 -84.45
CA THR A 676 16.89 34.25 -84.78
C THR A 676 16.12 33.69 -85.96
N VAL A 677 16.79 33.56 -87.10
CA VAL A 677 16.30 32.83 -88.26
C VAL A 677 16.38 31.35 -87.94
N SER A 678 15.24 30.66 -88.01
CA SER A 678 15.16 29.22 -87.71
C SER A 678 15.34 28.40 -88.99
N VAL A 679 15.78 27.15 -88.83
CA VAL A 679 15.74 26.19 -89.96
C VAL A 679 14.30 26.05 -90.43
N GLY A 680 14.07 26.23 -91.73
CA GLY A 680 12.74 26.21 -92.34
C GLY A 680 12.07 27.57 -92.54
N THR A 681 12.72 28.70 -92.18
CA THR A 681 12.20 30.02 -92.53
C THR A 681 12.15 30.18 -94.05
N PHE A 682 10.94 30.32 -94.61
CA PHE A 682 10.70 30.53 -96.04
C PHE A 682 10.83 32.02 -96.38
N VAL A 683 11.57 32.33 -97.44
CA VAL A 683 11.82 33.68 -97.96
C VAL A 683 11.29 33.72 -99.40
N ASP A 684 10.13 34.37 -99.59
CA ASP A 684 9.49 34.59 -100.91
C ASP A 684 10.27 35.71 -101.66
N ASP A 685 10.19 36.98 -101.25
CA ASP A 685 11.15 38.00 -101.74
C ASP A 685 12.08 38.51 -100.65
N ILE A 686 11.54 39.06 -99.56
CA ILE A 686 12.33 39.52 -98.41
C ILE A 686 11.56 39.26 -97.11
N VAL A 687 12.25 38.74 -96.10
CA VAL A 687 11.76 38.67 -94.70
C VAL A 687 12.29 39.86 -93.92
N ILE A 688 11.43 40.57 -93.18
CA ILE A 688 11.83 41.69 -92.33
C ILE A 688 11.39 41.42 -90.90
N ALA A 689 12.35 41.28 -90.00
CA ALA A 689 12.07 41.21 -88.57
C ALA A 689 11.99 42.62 -87.97
N VAL A 690 10.96 42.90 -87.20
CA VAL A 690 10.69 44.24 -86.68
C VAL A 690 10.56 44.21 -85.17
N GLY A 691 11.33 45.05 -84.48
CA GLY A 691 11.26 45.21 -83.04
C GLY A 691 11.33 46.68 -82.62
N ALA A 692 11.20 46.90 -81.31
CA ALA A 692 11.58 48.16 -80.67
C ALA A 692 12.63 47.88 -79.58
N GLY A 693 13.54 48.82 -79.37
CA GLY A 693 14.58 48.79 -78.34
C GLY A 693 15.15 50.19 -78.11
N GLU A 694 15.91 50.42 -77.04
CA GLU A 694 16.56 51.73 -76.83
C GLU A 694 17.76 51.88 -77.79
N ILE A 695 17.80 52.97 -78.57
CA ILE A 695 18.92 53.27 -79.48
C ILE A 695 19.81 54.36 -78.88
N ASP A 696 19.28 55.55 -78.62
CA ASP A 696 20.05 56.66 -78.01
C ASP A 696 19.26 57.53 -77.01
N GLY A 697 18.00 57.16 -76.71
CA GLY A 697 17.16 57.84 -75.72
C GLY A 697 16.32 58.95 -76.38
N SER A 698 15.60 59.75 -75.58
CA SER A 698 14.61 60.72 -76.11
C SER A 698 15.13 62.17 -76.26
N GLU A 699 16.44 62.40 -76.11
CA GLU A 699 17.04 63.75 -76.25
C GLU A 699 17.44 64.03 -77.70
N SER A 700 16.94 65.13 -78.28
CA SER A 700 17.25 65.49 -79.67
C SER A 700 18.69 66.04 -79.86
N PRO A 701 19.42 65.64 -80.92
CA PRO A 701 19.01 64.73 -81.99
C PRO A 701 19.09 63.26 -81.55
N SER A 702 17.97 62.53 -81.66
CA SER A 702 17.82 61.09 -81.40
C SER A 702 17.53 60.33 -82.69
N VAL A 703 17.94 59.06 -82.73
CA VAL A 703 17.75 58.16 -83.88
C VAL A 703 16.43 57.41 -83.75
N ALA A 704 15.45 57.76 -84.58
CA ALA A 704 14.08 57.24 -84.43
C ALA A 704 13.91 55.76 -84.79
N ALA A 705 14.71 55.26 -85.72
CA ALA A 705 14.76 53.84 -86.07
C ALA A 705 16.09 53.53 -86.72
N SER A 706 16.40 52.24 -86.84
CA SER A 706 17.50 51.78 -87.66
C SER A 706 17.22 50.47 -88.36
N ALA A 707 17.70 50.36 -89.59
CA ALA A 707 17.55 49.18 -90.45
C ALA A 707 18.90 48.57 -90.84
N GLY A 708 18.95 47.23 -90.88
CA GLY A 708 20.14 46.49 -91.27
C GLY A 708 19.81 45.19 -91.98
N LEU A 709 20.65 44.81 -92.96
CA LEU A 709 20.54 43.52 -93.62
C LEU A 709 21.16 42.41 -92.77
N CYS A 710 20.44 41.30 -92.67
CA CYS A 710 20.88 40.09 -92.00
C CYS A 710 21.35 39.04 -93.01
N ALA A 711 20.70 38.96 -94.17
CA ALA A 711 21.11 38.07 -95.24
C ALA A 711 20.87 38.63 -96.63
N THR A 712 21.74 38.26 -97.57
CA THR A 712 21.61 38.51 -99.01
C THR A 712 21.73 37.21 -99.80
N ARG A 713 21.20 37.18 -101.02
CA ARG A 713 21.29 36.04 -101.93
C ARG A 713 22.64 36.00 -102.65
N THR A 714 23.26 34.83 -102.75
CA THR A 714 24.51 34.69 -103.52
C THR A 714 24.28 34.88 -105.01
N GLY A 715 25.20 35.58 -105.66
CA GLY A 715 25.17 35.84 -107.10
C GLY A 715 24.52 37.18 -107.43
N SER A 716 23.25 37.36 -107.09
CA SER A 716 22.52 38.62 -107.32
C SER A 716 22.85 39.72 -106.29
N ASN A 717 23.34 39.34 -105.10
CA ASN A 717 23.53 40.21 -103.94
C ASN A 717 22.25 40.97 -103.54
N THR A 718 21.07 40.45 -103.90
CA THR A 718 19.79 41.04 -103.51
C THR A 718 19.49 40.72 -102.04
N PRO A 719 18.84 41.65 -101.31
CA PRO A 719 18.42 41.41 -99.93
C PRO A 719 17.52 40.18 -99.81
N ALA A 720 17.67 39.42 -98.72
CA ALA A 720 16.81 38.27 -98.41
C ALA A 720 16.17 38.40 -97.02
N ILE A 721 16.95 38.82 -96.02
CA ILE A 721 16.47 38.98 -94.63
C ILE A 721 17.02 40.27 -94.05
N GLY A 722 16.17 41.07 -93.41
CA GLY A 722 16.52 42.32 -92.75
C GLY A 722 15.92 42.46 -91.36
N VAL A 723 16.46 43.38 -90.56
CA VAL A 723 15.93 43.76 -89.24
C VAL A 723 15.72 45.27 -89.20
N ILE A 724 14.58 45.70 -88.66
CA ILE A 724 14.27 47.09 -88.34
C ILE A 724 14.06 47.20 -86.82
N VAL A 725 14.73 48.16 -86.19
CA VAL A 725 14.59 48.48 -84.77
C VAL A 725 14.10 49.92 -84.65
N PHE A 726 12.89 50.12 -84.12
CA PHE A 726 12.42 51.44 -83.74
C PHE A 726 12.97 51.82 -82.36
N ASP A 727 13.39 53.07 -82.16
CA ASP A 727 13.77 53.52 -80.82
C ASP A 727 12.53 53.61 -79.94
N SER A 728 12.47 52.73 -78.95
CA SER A 728 11.41 52.69 -77.96
C SER A 728 11.24 54.00 -77.18
N ALA A 729 12.29 54.82 -77.05
CA ALA A 729 12.23 56.13 -76.41
C ALA A 729 11.51 57.18 -77.26
N ASP A 730 11.48 57.01 -78.58
CA ASP A 730 10.91 57.97 -79.54
C ASP A 730 9.51 57.56 -80.05
N LEU A 731 9.08 56.31 -79.84
CA LEU A 731 7.80 55.80 -80.35
C LEU A 731 6.60 56.69 -80.03
N ASP A 732 6.45 57.09 -78.76
CA ASP A 732 5.37 57.97 -78.30
C ASP A 732 5.37 59.33 -79.04
N GLN A 733 6.55 59.84 -79.37
CA GLN A 733 6.70 61.09 -80.12
C GLN A 733 6.38 60.89 -81.61
N LEU A 734 6.87 59.82 -82.24
CA LEU A 734 6.58 59.50 -83.64
C LEU A 734 5.10 59.25 -83.89
N GLU A 735 4.41 58.60 -82.94
CA GLU A 735 2.96 58.39 -82.96
C GLU A 735 2.21 59.72 -82.93
N ARG A 736 2.55 60.61 -81.98
CA ARG A 736 1.93 61.94 -81.88
C ARG A 736 2.17 62.81 -83.11
N LEU A 737 3.35 62.70 -83.72
CA LEU A 737 3.73 63.47 -84.90
C LEU A 737 3.22 62.86 -86.22
N GLY A 738 2.61 61.66 -86.18
CA GLY A 738 2.12 60.95 -87.36
C GLY A 738 3.23 60.48 -88.31
N LEU A 739 4.46 60.32 -87.81
CA LEU A 739 5.64 60.03 -88.62
C LEU A 739 6.01 58.54 -88.69
N LEU A 740 5.39 57.68 -87.88
CA LEU A 740 5.74 56.26 -87.82
C LEU A 740 5.71 55.57 -89.19
N THR A 741 4.70 55.82 -90.03
CA THR A 741 4.63 55.22 -91.38
C THR A 741 5.72 55.75 -92.29
N SER A 742 6.10 57.03 -92.18
CA SER A 742 7.18 57.61 -92.97
C SER A 742 8.54 57.05 -92.54
N VAL A 743 8.78 56.91 -91.23
CA VAL A 743 9.98 56.22 -90.70
C VAL A 743 10.00 54.78 -91.20
N ALA A 744 8.90 54.03 -91.07
CA ALA A 744 8.82 52.66 -91.58
C ALA A 744 9.08 52.57 -93.10
N LEU A 745 8.58 53.53 -93.89
CA LEU A 745 8.79 53.57 -95.34
C LEU A 745 10.27 53.82 -95.68
N HIS A 746 10.94 54.68 -94.93
CA HIS A 746 12.37 54.95 -95.02
C HIS A 746 13.19 53.70 -94.68
N GLU A 747 12.95 53.09 -93.52
CA GLU A 747 13.70 51.92 -93.04
C GLU A 747 13.58 50.72 -93.99
N ILE A 748 12.38 50.48 -94.54
CA ILE A 748 12.23 49.43 -95.56
C ILE A 748 13.04 49.74 -96.82
N GLY A 749 13.23 51.01 -97.17
CA GLY A 749 14.13 51.43 -98.26
C GLY A 749 15.56 50.91 -98.09
N HIS A 750 16.08 50.96 -96.86
CA HIS A 750 17.39 50.35 -96.53
C HIS A 750 17.37 48.83 -96.62
N ILE A 751 16.29 48.18 -96.19
CA ILE A 751 16.13 46.73 -96.35
C ILE A 751 16.00 46.31 -97.82
N LEU A 752 15.50 47.18 -98.70
CA LEU A 752 15.53 47.00 -100.16
C LEU A 752 16.94 47.23 -100.75
N GLY A 753 17.93 47.56 -99.91
CA GLY A 753 19.33 47.58 -100.28
C GLY A 753 19.91 48.96 -100.57
N ILE A 754 19.12 50.03 -100.44
CA ILE A 754 19.60 51.42 -100.49
C ILE A 754 20.59 51.63 -99.35
N GLY A 755 21.83 52.02 -99.64
CA GLY A 755 22.89 52.18 -98.63
C GLY A 755 23.55 50.88 -98.16
N GLN A 756 22.86 49.74 -98.28
CA GLN A 756 23.25 48.49 -97.59
C GLN A 756 23.91 47.43 -98.50
N THR A 757 23.77 47.54 -99.82
CA THR A 757 24.21 46.48 -100.77
C THR A 757 25.39 46.87 -101.66
N SER A 758 26.04 45.86 -102.25
CA SER A 758 27.05 46.09 -103.31
C SER A 758 26.44 46.74 -104.56
N SER A 759 25.17 46.49 -104.86
CA SER A 759 24.46 47.09 -105.99
C SER A 759 24.30 48.61 -105.81
N TRP A 760 24.09 49.07 -104.57
CA TRP A 760 24.11 50.49 -104.23
C TRP A 760 25.52 51.09 -104.29
N SER A 761 26.48 50.56 -103.53
CA SER A 761 27.86 51.09 -103.50
C SER A 761 28.56 51.04 -104.87
N GLY A 762 28.18 50.08 -105.73
CA GLY A 762 28.60 50.01 -107.12
C GLY A 762 28.15 51.18 -107.98
N LEU A 763 27.10 51.92 -107.58
CA LEU A 763 26.54 53.07 -108.28
C LEU A 763 26.86 54.41 -107.59
N VAL A 764 27.44 54.42 -106.39
CA VAL A 764 27.91 55.65 -105.73
C VAL A 764 29.36 55.96 -106.12
N ARG A 765 29.66 57.22 -106.47
CA ARG A 765 30.99 57.70 -106.87
C ARG A 765 31.32 59.05 -106.23
N GLY A 766 32.62 59.34 -106.11
CA GLY A 766 33.14 60.58 -105.54
C GLY A 766 33.34 60.50 -104.02
N THR A 767 34.50 60.95 -103.54
CA THR A 767 34.84 60.95 -102.10
C THR A 767 34.48 62.26 -101.41
N SER A 768 34.75 63.41 -102.06
CA SER A 768 34.41 64.73 -101.54
C SER A 768 33.01 65.21 -101.93
N ASP A 769 32.45 64.66 -103.01
CA ASP A 769 31.08 64.91 -103.47
C ASP A 769 30.43 63.57 -103.89
N PRO A 770 30.07 62.73 -102.90
CA PRO A 770 29.44 61.45 -103.18
C PRO A 770 28.10 61.65 -103.89
N HIS A 771 27.88 60.91 -104.97
CA HIS A 771 26.67 60.99 -105.78
C HIS A 771 26.35 59.64 -106.43
N PHE A 772 25.07 59.41 -106.70
CA PHE A 772 24.57 58.19 -107.30
C PHE A 772 24.51 58.32 -108.82
N THR A 773 25.14 57.37 -109.51
CA THR A 773 25.42 57.43 -110.95
C THR A 773 24.41 56.65 -111.80
N GLY A 774 23.38 56.08 -111.18
CA GLY A 774 22.31 55.35 -111.87
C GLY A 774 21.59 56.22 -112.90
N THR A 775 21.51 55.73 -114.14
CA THR A 775 21.01 56.52 -115.27
C THR A 775 19.53 56.89 -115.12
N ARG A 776 18.71 56.01 -114.52
CA ARG A 776 17.28 56.24 -114.32
C ARG A 776 17.04 57.22 -113.17
N ALA A 777 17.76 57.07 -112.07
CA ALA A 777 17.71 58.02 -110.95
C ALA A 777 18.18 59.42 -111.37
N VAL A 778 19.25 59.53 -112.15
CA VAL A 778 19.74 60.82 -112.70
C VAL A 778 18.70 61.46 -113.62
N ALA A 779 18.00 60.68 -114.45
CA ALA A 779 16.91 61.19 -115.28
C ALA A 779 15.74 61.72 -114.43
N ALA A 780 15.34 60.98 -113.39
CA ALA A 780 14.30 61.40 -112.44
C ALA A 780 14.70 62.67 -111.67
N PHE A 781 15.95 62.78 -111.23
CA PHE A 781 16.47 63.96 -110.53
C PHE A 781 16.45 65.20 -111.44
N ASN A 782 16.84 65.04 -112.70
CA ASN A 782 16.74 66.10 -113.70
C ASN A 782 15.28 66.50 -113.97
N ALA A 783 14.35 65.54 -113.98
CA ALA A 783 12.92 65.80 -114.15
C ALA A 783 12.32 66.54 -112.93
N ALA A 784 12.82 66.26 -111.72
CA ALA A 784 12.47 66.97 -110.50
C ALA A 784 13.05 68.40 -110.40
N GLY A 785 13.73 68.91 -111.44
CA GLY A 785 14.34 70.25 -111.46
C GLY A 785 15.87 70.27 -111.40
N GLY A 786 16.50 69.10 -111.34
CA GLY A 786 17.95 68.95 -111.12
C GLY A 786 18.83 69.31 -112.31
N ARG A 787 18.26 69.67 -113.48
CA ARG A 787 19.05 70.03 -114.67
C ARG A 787 20.01 71.19 -114.39
N GLY A 788 19.55 72.20 -113.65
CA GLY A 788 20.31 73.39 -113.27
C GLY A 788 21.24 73.22 -112.06
N TYR A 789 21.23 72.06 -111.39
CA TYR A 789 22.12 71.79 -110.26
C TYR A 789 23.58 71.70 -110.73
N SER A 790 24.47 72.47 -110.11
CA SER A 790 25.89 72.60 -110.50
C SER A 790 26.79 71.49 -109.96
N GLY A 791 26.37 70.79 -108.91
CA GLY A 791 27.07 69.62 -108.37
C GLY A 791 26.80 68.33 -109.16
N ALA A 792 27.38 67.22 -108.70
CA ALA A 792 27.13 65.93 -109.31
C ALA A 792 25.66 65.50 -109.12
N LYS A 793 25.03 64.94 -110.16
CA LYS A 793 23.59 64.64 -110.16
C LYS A 793 23.28 63.53 -109.14
N VAL A 794 22.11 63.63 -108.49
CA VAL A 794 21.68 62.73 -107.40
C VAL A 794 22.72 62.70 -106.27
N PRO A 795 22.97 63.83 -105.60
CA PRO A 795 23.97 63.90 -104.54
C PRO A 795 23.55 63.02 -103.36
N VAL A 796 24.50 62.19 -102.92
CA VAL A 796 24.43 61.37 -101.71
C VAL A 796 25.00 62.21 -100.56
N GLN A 797 24.55 61.94 -99.35
CA GLN A 797 25.07 62.61 -98.15
C GLN A 797 26.59 62.38 -98.02
N SER A 798 27.31 63.39 -97.54
CA SER A 798 28.76 63.34 -97.31
C SER A 798 29.07 63.02 -95.85
N SER A 799 30.28 62.52 -95.55
CA SER A 799 30.76 61.94 -94.27
C SER A 799 30.56 60.42 -94.21
N ASP A 800 30.48 59.82 -93.01
CA ASP A 800 30.32 58.37 -92.80
C ASP A 800 28.90 57.86 -93.15
N ASP A 801 28.06 58.71 -93.74
CA ASP A 801 26.68 58.42 -94.14
C ASP A 801 26.52 58.48 -95.66
N THR A 802 26.78 57.36 -96.33
CA THR A 802 26.54 57.18 -97.77
C THR A 802 25.24 56.43 -98.08
N ALA A 803 24.39 56.24 -97.07
CA ALA A 803 23.13 55.51 -97.18
C ALA A 803 21.96 56.42 -97.58
N HIS A 804 22.10 57.73 -97.37
CA HIS A 804 21.06 58.73 -97.60
C HIS A 804 21.32 59.65 -98.80
N TRP A 805 20.23 60.21 -99.33
CA TRP A 805 20.33 61.38 -100.19
C TRP A 805 20.77 62.62 -99.41
N ARG A 806 21.43 63.55 -100.10
CA ARG A 806 21.90 64.78 -99.48
C ARG A 806 20.72 65.67 -99.07
N GLU A 807 20.49 65.81 -97.76
CA GLU A 807 19.42 66.64 -97.16
C GLU A 807 19.40 68.06 -97.74
N SER A 808 20.57 68.69 -97.87
CA SER A 808 20.67 70.08 -98.37
C SER A 808 20.24 70.27 -99.84
N VAL A 809 20.01 69.18 -100.58
CA VAL A 809 19.58 69.21 -101.99
C VAL A 809 18.21 68.59 -102.18
N LEU A 810 17.95 67.43 -101.57
CA LEU A 810 16.70 66.70 -101.73
C LEU A 810 15.66 67.02 -100.63
N GLY A 811 16.04 67.65 -99.52
CA GLY A 811 15.12 68.14 -98.49
C GLY A 811 14.11 67.10 -98.03
N LEU A 812 12.82 67.32 -98.30
CA LEU A 812 11.71 66.46 -97.82
C LEU A 812 11.65 65.05 -98.45
N GLU A 813 12.57 64.66 -99.32
CA GLU A 813 12.56 63.32 -99.93
C GLU A 813 12.73 62.23 -98.86
N ILE A 814 11.94 61.15 -98.95
CA ILE A 814 11.85 60.16 -97.87
C ILE A 814 13.18 59.52 -97.45
N MET A 815 14.15 59.33 -98.36
CA MET A 815 15.46 58.69 -98.09
C MET A 815 16.57 59.71 -97.78
N THR A 816 16.22 60.89 -97.30
CA THR A 816 17.14 61.83 -96.67
C THR A 816 17.27 61.54 -95.17
N PRO A 817 18.33 61.97 -94.47
CA PRO A 817 18.56 61.60 -93.06
C PRO A 817 17.63 62.33 -92.06
N SER A 818 16.59 63.03 -92.54
CA SER A 818 15.72 63.84 -91.68
C SER A 818 14.29 63.90 -92.21
N LEU A 819 13.32 63.51 -91.38
CA LEU A 819 11.89 63.62 -91.69
C LEU A 819 11.25 64.80 -90.94
N ARG A 820 10.35 65.51 -91.60
CA ARG A 820 9.64 66.66 -91.00
C ARG A 820 8.20 66.32 -90.68
N SER A 821 7.77 66.61 -89.44
CA SER A 821 6.36 66.47 -89.06
C SER A 821 5.47 67.47 -89.80
N GLY A 822 4.26 67.08 -90.20
CA GLY A 822 3.31 67.95 -90.91
C GLY A 822 3.65 68.23 -92.39
N ALA A 823 4.72 67.63 -92.92
CA ALA A 823 5.03 67.60 -94.36
C ALA A 823 4.75 66.19 -94.93
N THR A 824 4.59 66.07 -96.26
CA THR A 824 4.22 64.81 -96.91
C THR A 824 5.36 63.80 -97.07
N ASN A 825 6.62 64.17 -96.76
CA ASN A 825 7.85 63.37 -96.94
C ASN A 825 7.78 62.38 -98.13
N PRO A 826 7.75 62.87 -99.39
CA PRO A 826 7.42 62.05 -100.55
C PRO A 826 8.44 60.94 -100.86
N LEU A 827 7.92 59.74 -101.20
CA LEU A 827 8.72 58.71 -101.87
C LEU A 827 8.82 59.05 -103.35
N SER A 828 9.94 59.68 -103.73
CA SER A 828 10.10 60.28 -105.06
C SER A 828 10.41 59.25 -106.15
N ALA A 829 10.17 59.66 -107.40
CA ALA A 829 10.64 58.90 -108.56
C ALA A 829 12.18 58.75 -108.60
N ILE A 830 12.95 59.59 -107.88
CA ILE A 830 14.41 59.47 -107.80
C ILE A 830 14.78 58.20 -107.04
N THR A 831 14.21 58.01 -105.85
CA THR A 831 14.42 56.83 -104.99
C THR A 831 13.93 55.56 -105.65
N VAL A 832 12.73 55.57 -106.22
CA VAL A 832 12.17 54.39 -106.88
C VAL A 832 12.97 54.01 -108.14
N GLN A 833 13.43 54.98 -108.93
CA GLN A 833 14.28 54.68 -110.08
C GLN A 833 15.71 54.24 -109.67
N ALA A 834 16.20 54.63 -108.49
CA ALA A 834 17.47 54.12 -107.97
C ALA A 834 17.40 52.61 -107.69
N LEU A 835 16.28 52.12 -107.15
CA LEU A 835 16.02 50.66 -107.05
C LEU A 835 15.99 50.00 -108.44
N ALA A 836 15.42 50.67 -109.45
CA ALA A 836 15.41 50.16 -110.82
C ALA A 836 16.82 50.07 -111.43
N ASP A 837 17.70 51.02 -111.13
CA ASP A 837 19.13 50.97 -111.49
C ASP A 837 19.87 49.85 -110.72
N MET A 838 19.39 49.47 -109.52
CA MET A 838 19.90 48.35 -108.72
C MET A 838 19.36 46.97 -109.14
N GLY A 839 18.40 46.91 -110.06
CA GLY A 839 17.86 45.65 -110.62
C GLY A 839 16.40 45.34 -110.27
N TYR A 840 15.69 46.22 -109.57
CA TYR A 840 14.27 46.03 -109.27
C TYR A 840 13.36 46.36 -110.47
N SER A 841 12.23 45.68 -110.56
CA SER A 841 11.13 46.03 -111.48
C SER A 841 10.18 46.98 -110.77
N VAL A 842 10.23 48.27 -111.12
CA VAL A 842 9.50 49.33 -110.40
C VAL A 842 8.35 49.93 -111.22
N ASN A 843 7.27 50.30 -110.54
CA ASN A 843 6.16 51.06 -111.09
C ASN A 843 6.20 52.53 -110.65
N THR A 844 6.78 53.39 -111.49
CA THR A 844 6.90 54.83 -111.18
C THR A 844 5.58 55.60 -111.29
N SER A 845 4.46 55.01 -111.73
CA SER A 845 3.16 55.71 -111.67
C SER A 845 2.63 55.84 -110.25
N LEU A 846 3.23 55.12 -109.30
CA LEU A 846 2.83 55.09 -107.89
C LEU A 846 3.73 55.97 -107.01
N THR A 847 4.75 56.62 -107.56
CA THR A 847 5.64 57.53 -106.83
C THR A 847 4.94 58.84 -106.48
N ASP A 848 5.34 59.46 -105.39
CA ASP A 848 4.83 60.77 -105.00
C ASP A 848 5.45 61.88 -105.84
N SER A 849 4.67 62.94 -106.09
CA SER A 849 5.15 64.14 -106.77
C SER A 849 6.25 64.81 -105.93
N PHE A 850 7.41 65.02 -106.53
CA PHE A 850 8.56 65.64 -105.86
C PHE A 850 9.30 66.59 -106.81
N THR A 851 9.69 67.75 -106.30
CA THR A 851 10.48 68.76 -107.01
C THR A 851 11.58 69.26 -106.10
N LEU A 852 12.80 69.41 -106.62
CA LEU A 852 13.92 69.99 -105.89
C LEU A 852 13.63 71.46 -105.57
N ALA A 853 14.05 71.89 -104.39
CA ALA A 853 13.94 73.29 -103.99
C ALA A 853 14.78 74.17 -104.94
N SER A 854 14.15 75.11 -105.64
CA SER A 854 14.86 76.16 -106.37
C SER A 854 15.57 77.07 -105.36
N GLY A 855 16.81 77.47 -105.64
CA GLY A 855 17.78 78.09 -104.71
C GLY A 855 17.43 79.42 -104.03
N ASP A 856 16.16 79.72 -103.72
CA ASP A 856 15.70 80.82 -102.87
C ASP A 856 14.52 80.37 -101.97
N ALA A 857 14.53 79.12 -101.50
CA ALA A 857 13.65 78.62 -100.44
C ALA A 857 14.47 78.15 -99.23
N ALA A 858 15.42 79.00 -98.80
CA ALA A 858 15.78 79.06 -97.40
C ALA A 858 14.63 79.79 -96.67
N ASP A 859 14.23 79.27 -95.51
CA ASP A 859 13.10 79.71 -94.67
C ASP A 859 11.68 79.39 -95.18
N ILE A 860 11.24 78.15 -94.96
CA ILE A 860 9.90 77.94 -94.43
C ILE A 860 10.04 77.81 -92.92
N ALA A 861 9.93 78.96 -92.27
CA ALA A 861 10.11 79.17 -90.85
C ALA A 861 8.94 78.60 -90.02
N GLY A 862 9.30 77.73 -89.09
CA GLY A 862 8.54 77.31 -87.92
C GLY A 862 9.34 76.24 -87.18
N PRO A 863 9.34 76.19 -85.83
CA PRO A 863 9.98 75.11 -85.09
C PRO A 863 9.14 73.83 -85.31
N VAL A 864 9.32 73.19 -86.45
CA VAL A 864 8.66 71.94 -86.77
C VAL A 864 9.56 70.81 -86.28
N PRO A 865 9.06 69.88 -85.45
CA PRO A 865 9.83 68.73 -85.00
C PRO A 865 10.41 67.97 -86.18
N THR A 866 11.74 67.85 -86.20
CA THR A 866 12.50 67.08 -87.19
C THR A 866 12.98 65.81 -86.50
N VAL A 867 12.78 64.68 -87.17
CA VAL A 867 13.23 63.36 -86.70
C VAL A 867 14.46 62.99 -87.50
N TYR A 868 15.54 62.58 -86.82
CA TYR A 868 16.79 62.18 -87.46
C TYR A 868 16.81 60.66 -87.65
N LEU A 869 17.24 60.24 -88.84
CA LEU A 869 17.36 58.84 -89.26
C LEU A 869 18.81 58.60 -89.68
N HIS A 870 19.75 58.75 -88.73
CA HIS A 870 21.17 58.58 -88.99
C HIS A 870 21.73 57.36 -88.27
N GLY A 871 22.81 56.78 -88.80
CA GLY A 871 23.43 55.60 -88.20
C GLY A 871 22.88 54.27 -88.71
N ASP A 872 22.26 54.30 -89.90
CA ASP A 872 21.80 53.15 -90.68
C ASP A 872 22.95 52.52 -91.47
N PHE A 873 23.84 51.89 -90.73
CA PHE A 873 24.98 51.15 -91.27
C PHE A 873 24.82 49.65 -91.06
N VAL A 874 25.52 48.86 -91.88
CA VAL A 874 25.69 47.42 -91.69
C VAL A 874 26.48 47.15 -90.40
N GLY A 875 25.79 47.10 -89.26
CA GLY A 875 26.40 46.99 -87.93
C GLY A 875 26.70 45.57 -87.44
N GLY A 876 26.52 44.54 -88.28
CA GLY A 876 26.72 43.14 -87.91
C GLY A 876 27.09 42.25 -89.10
N PRO A 877 27.46 40.98 -88.87
CA PRO A 877 27.79 40.05 -89.95
C PRO A 877 26.58 39.80 -90.87
N VAL A 878 26.73 40.07 -92.16
CA VAL A 878 25.69 39.77 -93.17
C VAL A 878 25.95 38.38 -93.75
N VAL A 879 24.93 37.53 -93.69
CA VAL A 879 25.02 36.15 -94.17
C VAL A 879 24.65 36.07 -95.65
N MET A 880 25.43 35.37 -96.46
CA MET A 880 25.02 35.04 -97.83
C MET A 880 24.41 33.65 -97.89
N ILE A 881 23.20 33.58 -98.43
CA ILE A 881 22.45 32.35 -98.65
C ILE A 881 22.39 31.99 -100.13
N ASP A 882 22.56 30.70 -100.45
CA ASP A 882 22.37 30.18 -101.81
C ASP A 882 20.89 29.88 -102.12
N GLU A 883 20.59 29.47 -103.36
CA GLU A 883 19.22 29.13 -103.83
C GLU A 883 18.62 27.95 -103.04
N ASP A 884 19.47 27.05 -102.52
CA ASP A 884 19.05 25.97 -101.64
C ASP A 884 18.82 26.46 -100.20
N GLY A 885 19.19 27.71 -99.88
CA GLY A 885 19.04 28.35 -98.58
C GLY A 885 20.10 27.98 -97.55
N ASN A 886 21.26 27.48 -98.00
CA ASN A 886 22.42 27.22 -97.15
C ASN A 886 23.27 28.48 -96.96
N VAL A 887 23.85 28.61 -95.77
CA VAL A 887 24.81 29.67 -95.48
C VAL A 887 26.15 29.33 -96.13
N VAL A 888 26.54 30.10 -97.15
CA VAL A 888 27.75 29.84 -97.94
C VAL A 888 28.89 30.82 -97.65
N ARG A 889 28.59 31.98 -97.08
CA ARG A 889 29.60 32.94 -96.60
C ARG A 889 29.00 33.89 -95.57
N VAL A 890 29.81 34.31 -94.61
CA VAL A 890 29.48 35.40 -93.69
C VAL A 890 30.40 36.58 -94.02
N ILE A 891 29.82 37.73 -94.31
CA ILE A 891 30.52 38.99 -94.56
C ILE A 891 30.67 39.68 -93.20
N PRO A 892 31.90 39.85 -92.66
CA PRO A 892 32.10 40.60 -91.42
C PRO A 892 31.65 42.06 -91.60
N GLY A 893 30.91 42.61 -90.64
CA GLY A 893 30.55 44.03 -90.60
C GLY A 893 31.77 44.92 -90.34
N ALA A 894 31.69 46.20 -90.71
CA ALA A 894 32.72 47.18 -90.34
C ALA A 894 32.61 47.49 -88.84
N GLU A 895 33.66 47.23 -88.06
CA GLU A 895 33.72 47.58 -86.63
C GLU A 895 33.71 49.10 -86.43
N GLN A 896 32.78 49.61 -85.61
CA GLN A 896 32.93 50.91 -84.96
C GLN A 896 33.85 50.71 -83.72
N PRO A 897 34.88 51.56 -83.49
CA PRO A 897 35.67 51.48 -82.25
C PRO A 897 34.78 51.73 -81.01
N PRO A 898 35.13 51.19 -79.82
CA PRO A 898 34.33 51.39 -78.62
C PRO A 898 34.30 52.87 -78.24
N GLY A 899 33.13 53.49 -78.35
CA GLY A 899 32.88 54.84 -77.85
C GLY A 899 32.97 54.87 -76.32
N GLU A 900 33.89 55.70 -75.85
CA GLU A 900 34.16 56.02 -74.45
C GLU A 900 32.89 56.33 -73.64
N LEU A 901 32.71 55.63 -72.52
CA LEU A 901 31.84 56.07 -71.43
C LEU A 901 32.24 57.49 -71.02
N GLN A 902 31.46 58.50 -71.40
CA GLN A 902 31.60 59.84 -70.82
C GLN A 902 31.34 59.75 -69.32
N ARG A 903 32.41 59.91 -68.54
CA ARG A 903 32.34 60.18 -67.10
C ARG A 903 31.57 61.50 -66.85
N PRO A 904 30.82 61.60 -65.75
CA PRO A 904 29.98 62.76 -65.46
C PRO A 904 30.82 64.02 -65.23
N PRO A 905 30.38 65.22 -65.68
CA PRO A 905 31.05 66.46 -65.35
C PRO A 905 30.92 66.77 -63.86
N GLN A 906 32.06 67.10 -63.25
CA GLN A 906 32.17 67.54 -61.86
C GLN A 906 31.28 68.76 -61.57
N GLN A 907 30.70 68.77 -60.36
CA GLN A 907 30.09 69.94 -59.74
C GLN A 907 31.08 71.12 -59.71
N THR A 908 30.74 72.21 -60.38
CA THR A 908 31.22 73.55 -60.01
C THR A 908 30.05 74.51 -59.85
N ARG A 909 29.85 74.95 -58.60
CA ARG A 909 28.90 75.99 -58.16
C ARG A 909 29.02 77.28 -58.99
N PRO A 910 27.93 78.02 -59.25
CA PRO A 910 28.01 79.44 -59.51
C PRO A 910 27.92 80.23 -58.21
N ARG A 911 28.99 80.94 -57.86
CA ARG A 911 28.95 82.10 -56.95
C ARG A 911 28.53 83.34 -57.77
N GLY A 912 27.37 83.87 -57.41
CA GLY A 912 27.00 85.28 -57.27
C GLY A 912 27.54 86.38 -58.20
N ARG A 913 26.55 87.11 -58.74
CA ARG A 913 26.40 88.59 -58.85
C ARG A 913 27.25 89.35 -59.87
N ARG A 914 26.58 89.98 -60.83
CA ARG A 914 26.04 91.35 -60.70
C ARG A 914 24.86 91.58 -61.63
#